data_AF-W4GCQ2-F1
#
_entry.id   AF-W4GCQ2-F1
#
_cell.length_a   1.000
_cell.length_b   1.000
_cell.length_c   1.000
_cell.angle_alpha   90.00
_cell.angle_beta   90.00
_cell.angle_gamma   90.00
#
_symmetry.space_group_name_H-M   'P 1'
#
loop_
_entity.id
_entity.type
_entity.pdbx_description
1 polymer ?
#
loop_
_entity_poly.entity_id
_entity_poly.type
_entity_poly.pdbx_seq_one_letter_code
_entity_poly.pdbx_strand_id
1 'polypeptide(L)'
;MLPSHHSLLCRELGSRMQRLRQLLLLGLALQYSTAATCKPGYGDDPTTSTGCTKCIQGLFSVGGDSAGCLPVTCPVGSMAFAGAVNQTDCHPCDPGQFSIGGQSICHPADCSPGYEMPLGSNNPNDCVPCTAGTYSTGATSMCQPTTCLPGFASSALKATDPIATCKACPAGYFGTGNDTQCKPMTCAPGSAGVATANTPNNCTKCPDGAASNGAAEACTPCDPGFFAASGDAACQPATCPPGWRSNVPSSVASNCTGCAVGTYSTGGSSTCHPATCAPGYFAPEGSTTADNCELCPAGTYSPGGDAHCKSTSCAQGFGAVAGASDGEANCVACEPGYFSLGQKSPCLPTTCKPGFASDVHANHLPDAMCSLCPQGYFSVGGSGQCTPATCLGGFMLPQGASDGNASCVLCAAGQFSPGGTSACQLTACEAGFAAPAGASSATAECTQCPGGHYSPGGATSCADTTCTPGSSSPPGASTATDKCTPCDQGYYSSGGSDTCHPTLCPPGAESADVGATDATASCHRCELGYFSEGGSNQCRESTCLPGSSALPGATDPLANCTICNSGRFCAGGSAIPQVTHCPPGQASPRNASDATLNCSECAQGTFSPGGSTACAPTTCPPGTAANVGAADALAQCSPCPLGTFSPGGTAACNGPTACLPGFASTIGAATVNGSCIQCGGGFFSIGGDSSCNATACAPGFGSPPGATDSTAQCRVCEEGFYSPGLQSDCLPMTCAPGSGANASAATSPTSSCLVCKAGSFSPGGSAPCLPTACPPGTTSPKGADVVDRQCSSCLAGTYSPGGSAACRPASCPTGFSAPPGASTSKDDCVRCAEGFYSTGESTNCIPCGCDQGSACLSSNSSLCSACPIGSFSAGGFHRCLPPLDATSYVHALLDLDGYAVAYFNQTLVEAAVAAAATFAGVPVQVVELTSSSTSSWEAGACQIRLAFVTTNATTVALYQNLTESLVSTAFTAALQSHGLGQLKAVQMQQLAAVKDGETLDYSALVPAAIIGTNRTNSLVLVGIVTAVVAVLVVAAFAFRLAKFNQTHEADDGLVGTTHRPPKEVFSRGASNKDAQAGGGGIPQRPYV
;
A
#
# COMPACT_ATOMS: atom_id res chain seq x y z
N MET A 1 -18.58 57.21 9.41
CA MET A 1 -19.41 58.26 8.77
C MET A 1 -19.88 59.21 9.85
N LEU A 2 -19.75 60.53 9.63
CA LEU A 2 -20.35 61.67 10.36
C LEU A 2 -20.31 61.72 11.92
N PRO A 3 -20.51 62.91 12.54
CA PRO A 3 -20.22 63.15 13.95
C PRO A 3 -21.46 63.59 14.76
N SER A 4 -21.23 64.08 15.99
CA SER A 4 -21.93 65.18 16.70
C SER A 4 -22.22 64.83 18.17
N HIS A 5 -21.84 65.71 19.11
CA HIS A 5 -22.84 66.56 19.77
C HIS A 5 -22.22 67.69 20.63
N HIS A 6 -22.77 68.88 20.47
CA HIS A 6 -22.79 69.96 21.46
C HIS A 6 -24.20 69.97 22.11
N SER A 7 -24.35 70.52 23.33
CA SER A 7 -25.26 71.66 23.65
C SER A 7 -25.67 71.77 25.14
N LEU A 8 -25.94 73.01 25.57
CA LEU A 8 -26.72 73.48 26.75
C LEU A 8 -26.04 73.29 28.15
N LEU A 9 -25.80 74.32 28.98
CA LEU A 9 -26.63 75.43 29.55
C LEU A 9 -27.69 74.91 30.55
N CYS A 10 -27.78 75.36 31.82
CA CYS A 10 -28.08 76.76 32.20
C CYS A 10 -28.06 77.05 33.74
N ARG A 11 -27.95 78.35 34.09
CA ARG A 11 -28.53 79.12 35.24
C ARG A 11 -27.92 79.18 36.67
N GLU A 12 -27.88 80.46 37.11
CA GLU A 12 -28.10 81.05 38.45
C GLU A 12 -27.10 80.75 39.60
N LEU A 13 -26.34 81.73 40.15
CA LEU A 13 -26.64 83.01 40.83
C LEU A 13 -26.79 82.88 42.36
N GLY A 14 -25.71 83.16 43.10
CA GLY A 14 -25.67 83.37 44.54
C GLY A 14 -24.61 84.42 44.88
N SER A 15 -24.93 85.43 45.72
CA SER A 15 -24.18 86.69 45.77
C SER A 15 -23.73 87.14 47.18
N ARG A 16 -22.72 88.03 47.20
CA ARG A 16 -22.38 89.00 48.27
C ARG A 16 -21.90 88.47 49.62
N MET A 17 -20.64 88.79 49.94
CA MET A 17 -20.23 89.84 50.92
C MET A 17 -18.72 90.09 50.71
N GLN A 18 -18.15 91.30 50.68
CA GLN A 18 -18.60 92.68 50.95
C GLN A 18 -18.90 93.08 52.41
N ARG A 19 -18.22 92.41 53.35
CA ARG A 19 -17.64 92.98 54.59
C ARG A 19 -16.27 92.31 54.74
N LEU A 20 -15.18 92.93 55.18
CA LEU A 20 -15.01 94.20 55.91
C LEU A 20 -14.22 95.25 55.09
N ARG A 21 -14.68 96.50 55.12
CA ARG A 21 -13.85 97.69 54.87
C ARG A 21 -14.25 98.82 55.82
N GLN A 22 -14.03 98.59 57.11
CA GLN A 22 -13.97 99.63 58.15
C GLN A 22 -12.54 99.58 58.71
N LEU A 23 -11.71 100.61 58.62
CA LEU A 23 -11.91 102.03 58.96
C LEU A 23 -12.37 102.21 60.41
N LEU A 24 -11.42 102.09 61.33
CA LEU A 24 -11.41 102.84 62.57
C LEU A 24 -10.46 104.02 62.38
N LEU A 25 -11.00 105.24 62.34
CA LEU A 25 -10.27 106.49 62.22
C LEU A 25 -10.01 107.06 63.63
N LEU A 26 -8.75 107.43 63.93
CA LEU A 26 -8.26 108.40 64.94
C LEU A 26 -6.76 108.12 65.15
N GLY A 27 -5.84 109.09 65.25
CA GLY A 27 -5.95 110.54 65.06
C GLY A 27 -4.54 111.17 64.94
N LEU A 28 -4.41 112.26 64.17
CA LEU A 28 -3.13 112.88 63.77
C LEU A 28 -2.24 113.41 64.92
N ALA A 29 -0.91 113.32 64.73
CA ALA A 29 0.06 114.25 65.34
C ALA A 29 1.39 114.37 64.55
N LEU A 30 1.42 115.30 63.58
CA LEU A 30 2.57 116.12 63.11
C LEU A 30 3.90 115.49 62.62
N GLN A 31 4.65 116.31 61.86
CA GLN A 31 5.87 116.00 61.11
C GLN A 31 7.15 116.32 61.93
N TYR A 32 8.28 115.67 61.65
CA TYR A 32 9.37 116.27 60.82
C TYR A 32 10.52 115.27 60.55
N SER A 33 11.45 115.65 59.67
CA SER A 33 12.40 114.78 58.96
C SER A 33 13.76 114.57 59.63
N THR A 34 14.29 113.35 59.56
CA THR A 34 15.73 113.02 59.63
C THR A 34 16.07 111.95 58.56
N ALA A 35 17.34 111.51 58.48
CA ALA A 35 17.96 110.82 57.34
C ALA A 35 17.21 109.59 56.78
N ALA A 36 17.37 109.36 55.47
CA ALA A 36 16.77 108.24 54.74
C ALA A 36 17.65 106.97 54.85
N THR A 37 17.60 106.32 56.01
CA THR A 37 18.25 105.02 56.26
C THR A 37 17.83 103.96 55.24
N CYS A 38 18.80 103.20 54.72
CA CYS A 38 18.51 102.06 53.85
C CYS A 38 17.92 100.90 54.66
N LYS A 39 16.84 100.29 54.13
CA LYS A 39 16.26 99.08 54.72
C LYS A 39 17.18 97.88 54.50
N PRO A 40 17.14 96.84 55.36
CA PRO A 40 17.80 95.57 55.08
C PRO A 40 17.42 95.04 53.68
N GLY A 41 18.40 94.49 52.96
CA GLY A 41 18.29 94.11 51.54
C GLY A 41 18.53 95.26 50.54
N TYR A 42 18.74 96.48 51.01
CA TYR A 42 19.00 97.66 50.18
C TYR A 42 20.28 98.38 50.66
N GLY A 43 21.00 99.02 49.75
CA GLY A 43 22.24 99.72 50.05
C GLY A 43 22.57 100.85 49.10
N ASP A 44 23.56 101.66 49.47
CA ASP A 44 23.96 102.85 48.70
C ASP A 44 24.91 102.47 47.54
N ASP A 45 24.58 102.94 46.33
CA ASP A 45 25.42 102.80 45.14
C ASP A 45 26.17 104.13 44.89
N PRO A 46 27.52 104.16 44.96
CA PRO A 46 28.31 105.38 44.79
C PRO A 46 28.25 105.97 43.37
N THR A 47 27.64 105.28 42.41
CA THR A 47 27.44 105.77 41.03
C THR A 47 26.10 106.49 40.82
N THR A 48 25.14 106.41 41.76
CA THR A 48 23.82 107.07 41.65
C THR A 48 23.51 107.94 42.86
N SER A 49 23.43 109.26 42.66
CA SER A 49 23.61 110.24 43.75
C SER A 49 22.44 110.45 44.73
N THR A 50 21.33 109.70 44.63
CA THR A 50 20.22 109.76 45.60
C THR A 50 19.37 108.47 45.60
N GLY A 51 19.65 107.53 46.52
CA GLY A 51 18.67 106.52 46.94
C GLY A 51 19.19 105.08 47.04
N CYS A 52 18.80 104.41 48.13
CA CYS A 52 19.13 103.01 48.39
C CYS A 52 18.63 102.07 47.28
N THR A 53 19.54 101.39 46.59
CA THR A 53 19.23 100.39 45.57
C THR A 53 19.05 99.01 46.22
N LYS A 54 18.27 98.11 45.58
CA LYS A 54 18.13 96.74 46.09
C LYS A 54 19.40 95.96 45.78
N CYS A 55 20.02 95.32 46.77
CA CYS A 55 21.21 94.52 46.53
C CYS A 55 20.91 93.40 45.52
N ILE A 56 21.73 93.28 44.48
CA ILE A 56 21.55 92.28 43.42
C ILE A 56 21.87 90.87 43.93
N GLN A 57 21.53 89.85 43.14
CA GLN A 57 21.81 88.45 43.47
C GLN A 57 23.30 88.25 43.78
N GLY A 58 23.60 87.50 44.84
CA GLY A 58 24.98 87.35 45.34
C GLY A 58 25.46 88.43 46.32
N LEU A 59 24.68 89.49 46.57
CA LEU A 59 25.00 90.55 47.54
C LEU A 59 23.89 90.73 48.60
N PHE A 60 24.27 91.11 49.83
CA PHE A 60 23.37 91.43 50.93
C PHE A 60 23.62 92.83 51.51
N SER A 61 22.64 93.35 52.27
CA SER A 61 22.83 94.52 53.14
C SER A 61 21.98 94.35 54.41
N VAL A 62 22.57 94.67 55.57
CA VAL A 62 21.85 94.71 56.85
C VAL A 62 21.02 95.98 57.03
N GLY A 63 21.13 96.96 56.13
CA GLY A 63 20.50 98.27 56.25
C GLY A 63 21.22 99.22 57.22
N GLY A 64 20.87 100.50 57.17
CA GLY A 64 21.50 101.58 57.93
C GLY A 64 21.84 102.80 57.06
N ASP A 65 22.55 103.76 57.63
CA ASP A 65 23.14 104.89 56.90
C ASP A 65 24.48 104.47 56.27
N SER A 66 24.69 104.74 54.97
CA SER A 66 25.93 104.39 54.23
C SER A 66 26.22 102.88 54.11
N ALA A 67 25.19 102.03 54.20
CA ALA A 67 25.34 100.58 54.09
C ALA A 67 25.44 100.15 52.61
N GLY A 68 26.66 99.95 52.11
CA GLY A 68 26.88 99.37 50.78
C GLY A 68 26.51 97.89 50.70
N CYS A 69 26.15 97.39 49.51
CA CYS A 69 25.86 95.97 49.29
C CYS A 69 27.15 95.12 49.35
N LEU A 70 27.20 94.17 50.28
CA LEU A 70 28.36 93.32 50.58
C LEU A 70 28.19 91.90 50.00
N PRO A 71 29.28 91.18 49.68
CA PRO A 71 29.19 89.83 49.12
C PRO A 71 28.66 88.81 50.13
N VAL A 72 27.67 88.02 49.73
CA VAL A 72 27.23 86.86 50.55
C VAL A 72 28.26 85.75 50.55
N THR A 73 28.07 84.77 51.44
CA THR A 73 28.90 83.57 51.49
C THR A 73 28.01 82.34 51.59
N CYS A 74 27.21 82.11 50.54
CA CYS A 74 26.29 80.99 50.52
C CYS A 74 27.02 79.64 50.50
N PRO A 75 26.47 78.60 51.15
CA PRO A 75 26.97 77.24 50.98
C PRO A 75 26.82 76.80 49.52
N VAL A 76 27.63 75.83 49.12
CA VAL A 76 27.53 75.21 47.80
C VAL A 76 26.13 74.63 47.59
N GLY A 77 25.59 74.75 46.38
CA GLY A 77 24.20 74.41 46.07
C GLY A 77 23.18 75.51 46.35
N SER A 78 23.57 76.65 46.91
CA SER A 78 22.66 77.75 47.27
C SER A 78 23.13 79.11 46.73
N MET A 79 22.16 80.01 46.51
CA MET A 79 22.40 81.40 46.15
C MET A 79 21.61 82.37 47.04
N ALA A 80 22.06 83.63 47.10
CA ALA A 80 21.29 84.71 47.69
C ALA A 80 20.46 85.41 46.60
N PHE A 81 19.14 85.48 46.77
CA PHE A 81 18.27 86.27 45.91
C PHE A 81 18.52 87.79 46.12
N ALA A 82 18.19 88.59 45.11
CA ALA A 82 18.31 90.04 45.22
C ALA A 82 17.46 90.57 46.39
N GLY A 83 18.06 91.31 47.31
CA GLY A 83 17.45 91.77 48.54
C GLY A 83 17.82 91.01 49.81
N ALA A 84 18.85 90.15 49.78
CA ALA A 84 19.33 89.42 50.94
C ALA A 84 19.67 90.36 52.12
N VAL A 85 19.21 90.01 53.32
CA VAL A 85 19.31 90.87 54.52
C VAL A 85 20.48 90.53 55.44
N ASN A 86 21.13 89.38 55.24
CA ASN A 86 22.33 88.95 55.96
C ASN A 86 23.22 88.02 55.12
N GLN A 87 24.46 87.77 55.56
CA GLN A 87 25.47 87.00 54.81
C GLN A 87 25.11 85.52 54.56
N THR A 88 24.15 84.99 55.34
CA THR A 88 23.66 83.60 55.30
C THR A 88 22.24 83.47 54.72
N ASP A 89 21.70 84.56 54.15
CA ASP A 89 20.34 84.62 53.58
C ASP A 89 20.30 83.96 52.19
N CYS A 90 20.40 82.63 52.20
CA CYS A 90 20.73 81.79 51.06
C CYS A 90 19.68 80.70 50.87
N HIS A 91 19.18 80.58 49.64
CA HIS A 91 18.22 79.56 49.23
C HIS A 91 18.88 78.50 48.35
N PRO A 92 18.53 77.21 48.49
CA PRO A 92 19.03 76.17 47.60
C PRO A 92 18.55 76.42 46.16
N CYS A 93 19.36 76.03 45.18
CA CYS A 93 18.96 76.06 43.79
C CYS A 93 17.82 75.10 43.52
N ASP A 94 16.79 75.59 42.82
CA ASP A 94 15.66 74.79 42.33
C ASP A 94 16.14 73.61 41.46
N PRO A 95 15.39 72.50 41.38
CA PRO A 95 15.78 71.34 40.57
C PRO A 95 15.95 71.73 39.10
N GLY A 96 16.90 71.07 38.42
CA GLY A 96 17.35 71.51 37.09
C GLY A 96 18.41 72.63 37.12
N GLN A 97 18.85 73.09 38.29
CA GLN A 97 19.90 74.13 38.43
C GLN A 97 20.97 73.73 39.46
N PHE A 98 22.15 74.34 39.38
CA PHE A 98 23.27 74.14 40.30
C PHE A 98 23.97 75.46 40.67
N SER A 99 24.68 75.51 41.80
CA SER A 99 25.58 76.63 42.14
C SER A 99 26.81 76.16 42.91
N ILE A 100 27.99 76.66 42.54
CA ILE A 100 29.25 76.44 43.28
C ILE A 100 29.34 77.22 44.60
N GLY A 101 28.29 77.95 45.00
CA GLY A 101 28.19 78.69 46.25
C GLY A 101 28.91 80.04 46.25
N GLY A 102 29.16 80.59 47.44
CA GLY A 102 29.73 81.92 47.62
C GLY A 102 28.77 83.01 47.16
N GLN A 103 29.12 83.68 46.05
CA GLN A 103 28.29 84.70 45.37
C GLN A 103 27.60 84.16 44.10
N SER A 104 27.84 82.89 43.73
CA SER A 104 27.36 82.32 42.47
C SER A 104 25.84 82.14 42.45
N ILE A 105 25.21 82.68 41.41
CA ILE A 105 23.80 82.42 41.11
C ILE A 105 23.59 80.96 40.70
N CYS A 106 22.34 80.49 40.79
CA CYS A 106 21.96 79.20 40.24
C CYS A 106 22.00 79.24 38.71
N HIS A 107 22.75 78.32 38.12
CA HIS A 107 22.89 78.16 36.67
C HIS A 107 22.07 76.95 36.22
N PRO A 108 21.42 76.99 35.04
CA PRO A 108 20.73 75.82 34.49
C PRO A 108 21.71 74.67 34.27
N ALA A 109 21.32 73.47 34.66
CA ALA A 109 22.06 72.24 34.39
C ALA A 109 21.76 71.72 32.99
N ASP A 110 22.76 71.10 32.35
CA ASP A 110 22.62 70.42 31.07
C ASP A 110 22.71 68.90 31.25
N CYS A 111 21.73 68.33 31.98
CA CYS A 111 21.68 66.89 32.21
C CYS A 111 21.29 66.14 30.93
N SER A 112 21.95 65.02 30.67
CA SER A 112 21.55 64.13 29.56
C SER A 112 20.12 63.63 29.73
N PRO A 113 19.38 63.32 28.65
CA PRO A 113 18.05 62.71 28.73
C PRO A 113 18.05 61.45 29.62
N GLY A 114 16.99 61.28 30.41
CA GLY A 114 16.88 60.25 31.44
C GLY A 114 17.56 60.57 32.78
N TYR A 115 18.05 61.80 32.97
CA TYR A 115 18.58 62.29 34.25
C TYR A 115 17.96 63.65 34.60
N GLU A 116 17.93 63.97 35.89
CA GLU A 116 17.57 65.29 36.43
C GLU A 116 18.67 65.84 37.35
N MET A 117 18.69 67.15 37.58
CA MET A 117 19.58 67.77 38.56
C MET A 117 18.85 67.95 39.90
N PRO A 118 19.31 67.32 41.01
CA PRO A 118 18.69 67.45 42.34
C PRO A 118 18.61 68.89 42.86
N LEU A 119 17.67 69.13 43.77
CA LEU A 119 17.60 70.36 44.57
C LEU A 119 18.92 70.59 45.32
N GLY A 120 19.49 71.79 45.21
CA GLY A 120 20.71 72.16 45.94
C GLY A 120 22.01 71.53 45.42
N SER A 121 22.06 71.13 44.15
CA SER A 121 23.27 70.56 43.53
C SER A 121 24.39 71.59 43.38
N ASN A 122 25.65 71.16 43.52
CA ASN A 122 26.81 72.05 43.51
C ASN A 122 27.73 71.88 42.30
N ASN A 123 27.64 70.76 41.59
CA ASN A 123 28.41 70.45 40.39
C ASN A 123 27.47 70.38 39.17
N PRO A 124 27.85 70.91 38.00
CA PRO A 124 27.09 70.69 36.75
C PRO A 124 26.92 69.22 36.37
N ASN A 125 27.67 68.30 37.00
CA ASN A 125 27.60 66.85 36.76
C ASN A 125 26.84 66.07 37.86
N ASP A 126 26.18 66.72 38.83
CA ASP A 126 25.40 66.06 39.90
C ASP A 126 24.08 65.39 39.39
N CYS A 127 23.94 65.21 38.07
CA CYS A 127 22.76 64.66 37.40
C CYS A 127 22.44 63.21 37.85
N VAL A 128 21.31 63.02 38.54
CA VAL A 128 20.84 61.71 39.00
C VAL A 128 19.90 61.05 37.98
N PRO A 129 19.93 59.72 37.83
CA PRO A 129 19.08 59.03 36.86
C PRO A 129 17.61 58.98 37.27
N CYS A 130 16.69 59.17 36.32
CA CYS A 130 15.27 58.95 36.55
C CYS A 130 15.00 57.50 36.98
N THR A 131 14.17 57.34 38.01
CA THR A 131 13.78 56.04 38.57
C THR A 131 12.71 55.36 37.72
N ALA A 132 12.51 54.06 37.90
CA ALA A 132 11.55 53.28 37.13
C ALA A 132 10.15 53.91 37.18
N GLY A 133 9.45 53.91 36.03
CA GLY A 133 8.17 54.58 35.84
C GLY A 133 8.26 56.09 35.59
N THR A 134 9.44 56.71 35.68
CA THR A 134 9.66 58.14 35.40
C THR A 134 10.64 58.38 34.24
N TYR A 135 10.46 59.48 33.52
CA TYR A 135 11.27 59.88 32.37
C TYR A 135 11.69 61.35 32.47
N SER A 136 12.78 61.73 31.80
CA SER A 136 13.16 63.13 31.58
C SER A 136 13.73 63.32 30.18
N THR A 137 13.35 64.42 29.53
CA THR A 137 13.92 64.88 28.25
C THR A 137 15.31 65.51 28.39
N GLY A 138 15.85 65.64 29.60
CA GLY A 138 17.16 66.24 29.87
C GLY A 138 17.16 67.77 30.01
N ALA A 139 18.34 68.37 29.91
CA ALA A 139 18.62 69.75 30.31
C ALA A 139 18.12 70.03 31.75
N THR A 140 17.25 71.03 31.92
CA THR A 140 16.66 71.42 33.20
C THR A 140 15.38 70.61 33.55
N SER A 141 15.07 69.54 32.82
CA SER A 141 13.80 68.80 32.98
C SER A 141 13.87 67.82 34.16
N MET A 142 12.96 67.98 35.12
CA MET A 142 12.75 67.01 36.21
C MET A 142 12.18 65.69 35.69
N CYS A 143 12.39 64.60 36.43
CA CYS A 143 11.83 63.30 36.13
C CYS A 143 10.31 63.28 36.37
N GLN A 144 9.52 63.21 35.30
CA GLN A 144 8.07 63.13 35.34
C GLN A 144 7.57 61.68 35.19
N PRO A 145 6.36 61.34 35.67
CA PRO A 145 5.77 60.02 35.39
C PRO A 145 5.67 59.75 33.88
N THR A 146 6.04 58.55 33.47
CA THR A 146 5.71 58.01 32.13
C THR A 146 4.20 58.03 31.89
N THR A 147 3.77 58.01 30.63
CA THR A 147 2.34 57.97 30.24
C THR A 147 1.97 56.61 29.65
N CYS A 148 2.33 55.53 30.34
CA CYS A 148 2.00 54.17 29.91
C CYS A 148 0.50 53.92 29.99
N LEU A 149 -0.10 53.49 28.87
CA LEU A 149 -1.51 53.10 28.80
C LEU A 149 -1.84 51.98 29.81
N PRO A 150 -3.08 51.89 30.32
CA PRO A 150 -3.51 50.74 31.10
C PRO A 150 -3.25 49.42 30.36
N GLY A 151 -2.77 48.41 31.06
CA GLY A 151 -2.18 47.20 30.47
C GLY A 151 -0.67 47.25 30.22
N PHE A 152 0.00 48.39 30.50
CA PHE A 152 1.44 48.59 30.29
C PHE A 152 2.12 49.22 31.52
N ALA A 153 3.40 48.91 31.72
CA ALA A 153 4.26 49.43 32.79
C ALA A 153 5.68 49.72 32.27
N SER A 154 6.45 50.58 32.94
CA SER A 154 7.85 50.87 32.59
C SER A 154 8.80 50.66 33.77
N SER A 155 9.57 49.58 33.70
CA SER A 155 10.66 49.29 34.65
C SER A 155 12.01 49.90 34.22
N ALA A 156 12.02 50.78 33.22
CA ALA A 156 13.24 51.37 32.69
C ALA A 156 13.78 52.46 33.62
N LEU A 157 15.03 52.33 34.05
CA LEU A 157 15.80 53.43 34.62
C LEU A 157 16.29 54.33 33.48
N LYS A 158 16.36 55.65 33.72
CA LYS A 158 16.78 56.66 32.74
C LYS A 158 15.91 56.71 31.47
N ALA A 159 14.58 56.60 31.61
CA ALA A 159 13.70 56.77 30.46
C ALA A 159 13.81 58.19 29.88
N THR A 160 13.91 58.31 28.56
CA THR A 160 14.11 59.58 27.84
C THR A 160 12.83 60.12 27.20
N ASP A 161 11.76 59.33 27.22
CA ASP A 161 10.50 59.53 26.49
C ASP A 161 9.33 58.96 27.32
N PRO A 162 8.15 59.59 27.31
CA PRO A 162 7.02 59.20 28.16
C PRO A 162 6.38 57.86 27.81
N ILE A 163 6.57 57.32 26.60
CA ILE A 163 5.88 56.10 26.13
C ILE A 163 6.83 55.00 25.60
N ALA A 164 7.99 55.34 25.05
CA ALA A 164 8.88 54.41 24.37
C ALA A 164 9.48 53.32 25.29
N THR A 165 9.40 53.49 26.60
CA THR A 165 9.86 52.51 27.60
C THR A 165 8.73 51.61 28.16
N CYS A 166 7.47 51.90 27.83
CA CYS A 166 6.31 51.18 28.31
C CYS A 166 6.21 49.79 27.66
N LYS A 167 6.16 48.74 28.48
CA LYS A 167 6.01 47.34 28.04
C LYS A 167 4.65 46.80 28.45
N ALA A 168 4.05 46.01 27.57
CA ALA A 168 2.80 45.32 27.83
C ALA A 168 2.96 44.35 29.02
N CYS A 169 1.99 44.31 29.92
CA CYS A 169 1.97 43.34 31.00
C CYS A 169 1.66 41.94 30.45
N PRO A 170 2.48 40.93 30.77
CA PRO A 170 2.26 39.55 30.32
C PRO A 170 1.01 38.96 30.98
N ALA A 171 0.47 37.89 30.38
CA ALA A 171 -0.61 37.12 30.99
C ALA A 171 -0.27 36.72 32.44
N GLY A 172 -1.23 36.89 33.34
CA GLY A 172 -1.03 36.74 34.79
C GLY A 172 -0.67 38.05 35.52
N TYR A 173 -0.38 39.14 34.80
CA TYR A 173 -0.05 40.43 35.39
C TYR A 173 -0.84 41.58 34.76
N PHE A 174 -1.22 42.56 35.59
CA PHE A 174 -1.95 43.76 35.18
C PHE A 174 -1.16 45.05 35.41
N GLY A 175 -1.51 46.09 34.66
CA GLY A 175 -1.00 47.45 34.83
C GLY A 175 -2.15 48.46 34.82
N THR A 176 -2.25 49.28 35.85
CA THR A 176 -3.21 50.41 35.91
C THR A 176 -2.83 51.57 34.99
N GLY A 177 -1.58 51.60 34.53
CA GLY A 177 -1.00 52.66 33.72
C GLY A 177 0.00 53.47 34.55
N ASN A 178 1.06 53.94 33.90
CA ASN A 178 2.22 54.63 34.52
C ASN A 178 2.92 53.83 35.65
N ASP A 179 2.64 52.53 35.77
CA ASP A 179 3.21 51.65 36.79
C ASP A 179 4.71 51.40 36.56
N THR A 180 5.47 51.29 37.66
CA THR A 180 6.90 50.97 37.62
C THR A 180 7.17 49.50 37.26
N GLN A 181 6.23 48.61 37.59
CA GLN A 181 6.22 47.19 37.28
C GLN A 181 4.78 46.68 37.21
N CYS A 182 4.52 45.65 36.39
CA CYS A 182 3.22 44.99 36.35
C CYS A 182 2.96 44.20 37.64
N LYS A 183 1.71 44.22 38.12
CA LYS A 183 1.28 43.60 39.39
C LYS A 183 0.60 42.25 39.11
N PRO A 184 0.75 41.22 39.98
CA PRO A 184 0.12 39.92 39.76
C PRO A 184 -1.42 40.03 39.83
N MET A 185 -2.10 39.26 38.97
CA MET A 185 -3.57 39.20 38.90
C MET A 185 -4.14 38.20 39.92
N THR A 186 -5.43 38.35 40.25
CA THR A 186 -6.15 37.48 41.18
C THR A 186 -7.36 36.86 40.49
N CYS A 187 -7.11 35.81 39.70
CA CYS A 187 -8.18 35.01 39.10
C CYS A 187 -8.68 33.91 40.04
N ALA A 188 -9.98 33.65 40.00
CA ALA A 188 -10.59 32.51 40.64
C ALA A 188 -10.16 31.19 39.96
N PRO A 189 -10.23 30.04 40.66
CA PRO A 189 -10.06 28.73 40.04
C PRO A 189 -10.96 28.55 38.80
N GLY A 190 -10.45 27.82 37.81
CA GLY A 190 -11.07 27.66 36.50
C GLY A 190 -10.94 28.88 35.58
N SER A 191 -10.11 29.87 35.90
CA SER A 191 -9.87 31.06 35.06
C SER A 191 -8.40 31.50 35.04
N ALA A 192 -7.87 31.75 33.84
CA ALA A 192 -6.53 32.30 33.60
C ALA A 192 -6.57 33.84 33.44
N GLY A 193 -5.42 34.51 33.63
CA GLY A 193 -5.29 35.94 33.39
C GLY A 193 -5.00 36.27 31.92
N VAL A 194 -5.61 37.33 31.39
CA VAL A 194 -5.31 37.82 30.02
C VAL A 194 -4.03 38.66 29.99
N ALA A 195 -3.37 38.71 28.82
CA ALA A 195 -2.30 39.68 28.57
C ALA A 195 -2.86 41.11 28.45
N THR A 196 -2.04 42.13 28.72
CA THR A 196 -2.44 43.56 28.74
C THR A 196 -3.60 43.88 29.69
N ALA A 197 -3.79 43.09 30.75
CA ALA A 197 -4.82 43.33 31.75
C ALA A 197 -4.68 44.71 32.41
N ASN A 198 -5.79 45.43 32.53
CA ASN A 198 -5.83 46.76 33.17
C ASN A 198 -6.35 46.72 34.63
N THR A 199 -6.83 45.55 35.08
CA THR A 199 -7.46 45.34 36.37
C THR A 199 -7.10 43.95 36.94
N PRO A 200 -7.05 43.76 38.27
CA PRO A 200 -6.61 42.51 38.89
C PRO A 200 -7.49 41.29 38.58
N ASN A 201 -8.74 41.51 38.18
CA ASN A 201 -9.75 40.47 37.94
C ASN A 201 -10.08 40.29 36.44
N ASN A 202 -9.21 40.76 35.53
CA ASN A 202 -9.42 40.65 34.08
C ASN A 202 -9.18 39.22 33.57
N CYS A 203 -9.98 38.26 34.03
CA CYS A 203 -9.74 36.84 33.84
C CYS A 203 -10.67 36.23 32.79
N THR A 204 -10.19 35.21 32.09
CA THR A 204 -10.98 34.40 31.16
C THR A 204 -11.12 32.99 31.71
N LYS A 205 -12.34 32.44 31.68
CA LYS A 205 -12.60 31.02 31.97
C LYS A 205 -11.70 30.13 31.12
N CYS A 206 -11.30 28.99 31.67
CA CYS A 206 -10.68 27.94 30.88
C CYS A 206 -11.68 27.36 29.86
N PRO A 207 -11.22 27.00 28.64
CA PRO A 207 -12.03 26.29 27.67
C PRO A 207 -12.29 24.85 28.14
N ASP A 208 -13.25 24.18 27.49
CA ASP A 208 -13.53 22.77 27.72
C ASP A 208 -12.26 21.91 27.56
N GLY A 209 -12.11 20.90 28.43
CA GLY A 209 -10.92 20.05 28.52
C GLY A 209 -9.69 20.69 29.15
N ALA A 210 -9.81 21.87 29.77
CA ALA A 210 -8.72 22.51 30.51
C ALA A 210 -9.19 23.11 31.85
N ALA A 211 -8.34 23.04 32.87
CA ALA A 211 -8.58 23.56 34.22
C ALA A 211 -7.47 24.54 34.64
N SER A 212 -7.66 25.23 35.77
CA SER A 212 -6.64 26.09 36.40
C SER A 212 -6.93 26.24 37.88
N ASN A 213 -5.89 26.27 38.73
CA ASN A 213 -6.05 26.52 40.17
C ASN A 213 -6.43 27.97 40.49
N GLY A 214 -6.49 28.84 39.48
CA GLY A 214 -6.70 30.28 39.64
C GLY A 214 -5.36 31.00 39.74
N ALA A 215 -5.28 32.05 40.58
CA ALA A 215 -4.07 32.89 40.73
C ALA A 215 -3.51 33.45 39.39
N ALA A 216 -4.36 33.47 38.36
CA ALA A 216 -4.06 33.79 36.97
C ALA A 216 -3.08 32.83 36.24
N GLU A 217 -2.88 31.62 36.78
CA GLU A 217 -2.20 30.51 36.09
C GLU A 217 -2.87 30.19 34.75
N ALA A 218 -2.06 29.86 33.74
CA ALA A 218 -2.55 29.43 32.44
C ALA A 218 -3.36 28.14 32.56
N CYS A 219 -4.41 28.01 31.75
CA CYS A 219 -5.26 26.82 31.74
C CYS A 219 -4.48 25.61 31.25
N THR A 220 -4.25 24.64 32.14
CA THR A 220 -3.62 23.36 31.83
C THR A 220 -4.67 22.43 31.21
N PRO A 221 -4.42 21.85 30.01
CA PRO A 221 -5.25 20.77 29.48
C PRO A 221 -5.32 19.59 30.46
N CYS A 222 -6.45 18.91 30.50
CA CYS A 222 -6.59 17.70 31.30
C CYS A 222 -5.83 16.53 30.70
N ASP A 223 -5.19 15.73 31.56
CA ASP A 223 -4.53 14.49 31.14
C ASP A 223 -5.54 13.50 30.52
N PRO A 224 -5.12 12.68 29.53
CA PRO A 224 -5.97 11.65 28.95
C PRO A 224 -6.56 10.71 30.00
N GLY A 225 -7.88 10.46 29.93
CA GLY A 225 -8.65 9.81 30.98
C GLY A 225 -9.50 10.77 31.83
N PHE A 226 -9.24 12.08 31.76
CA PHE A 226 -9.95 13.11 32.51
C PHE A 226 -10.71 14.10 31.59
N PHE A 227 -11.59 14.90 32.18
CA PHE A 227 -12.40 15.94 31.49
C PHE A 227 -12.55 17.20 32.39
N ALA A 228 -12.94 18.34 31.80
CA ALA A 228 -13.29 19.56 32.51
C ALA A 228 -14.25 20.42 31.67
N ALA A 229 -15.35 20.90 32.24
CA ALA A 229 -16.24 21.87 31.61
C ALA A 229 -15.69 23.30 31.75
N SER A 230 -16.07 24.21 30.85
CA SER A 230 -15.54 25.58 30.83
C SER A 230 -15.76 26.36 32.14
N GLY A 231 -14.66 26.53 32.88
CA GLY A 231 -14.63 27.17 34.19
C GLY A 231 -14.42 26.22 35.37
N ASP A 232 -14.18 24.92 35.15
CA ASP A 232 -13.86 23.98 36.21
C ASP A 232 -12.46 24.23 36.81
N ALA A 233 -12.38 24.09 38.14
CA ALA A 233 -11.15 24.30 38.91
C ALA A 233 -10.13 23.16 38.77
N ALA A 234 -10.60 21.93 38.53
CA ALA A 234 -9.76 20.73 38.47
C ALA A 234 -10.40 19.65 37.58
N CYS A 235 -9.58 18.98 36.79
CA CYS A 235 -9.99 17.89 35.90
C CYS A 235 -10.59 16.70 36.68
N GLN A 236 -11.70 16.17 36.17
CA GLN A 236 -12.47 15.08 36.79
C GLN A 236 -12.26 13.76 36.02
N PRO A 237 -12.28 12.60 36.70
CA PRO A 237 -12.12 11.30 36.05
C PRO A 237 -13.29 10.99 35.11
N ALA A 238 -12.99 10.56 33.88
CA ALA A 238 -14.02 10.13 32.93
C ALA A 238 -14.62 8.77 33.33
N THR A 239 -15.82 8.49 32.81
CA THR A 239 -16.62 7.30 33.10
C THR A 239 -16.89 6.50 31.82
N CYS A 240 -15.86 6.28 31.00
CA CYS A 240 -16.00 5.58 29.73
C CYS A 240 -16.24 4.07 29.92
N PRO A 241 -16.98 3.39 29.02
CA PRO A 241 -17.09 1.94 29.06
C PRO A 241 -15.74 1.24 28.75
N PRO A 242 -15.55 -0.04 29.15
CA PRO A 242 -14.41 -0.85 28.71
C PRO A 242 -14.33 -0.92 27.18
N GLY A 243 -13.13 -0.74 26.63
CA GLY A 243 -12.87 -0.56 25.19
C GLY A 243 -12.63 0.89 24.75
N TRP A 244 -12.81 1.87 25.64
CA TRP A 244 -12.91 3.30 25.27
C TRP A 244 -12.05 4.16 26.19
N ARG A 245 -11.63 5.33 25.70
CA ARG A 245 -10.93 6.38 26.47
C ARG A 245 -11.74 7.68 26.44
N SER A 246 -11.45 8.62 27.33
CA SER A 246 -11.99 9.99 27.22
C SER A 246 -11.43 10.70 25.99
N ASN A 247 -12.23 11.60 25.42
CA ASN A 247 -11.74 12.55 24.43
C ASN A 247 -10.97 13.70 25.10
N VAL A 248 -10.02 14.28 24.37
CA VAL A 248 -9.19 15.40 24.82
C VAL A 248 -9.15 16.44 23.70
N PRO A 249 -9.73 17.65 23.88
CA PRO A 249 -10.48 18.09 25.05
C PRO A 249 -11.83 17.37 25.24
N SER A 250 -12.35 17.36 26.46
CA SER A 250 -13.72 16.95 26.79
C SER A 250 -14.29 17.77 27.95
N SER A 251 -15.58 18.10 27.85
CA SER A 251 -16.37 18.77 28.89
C SER A 251 -17.31 17.85 29.68
N VAL A 252 -17.42 16.56 29.34
CA VAL A 252 -18.30 15.61 30.05
C VAL A 252 -17.69 14.22 30.21
N ALA A 253 -17.99 13.57 31.33
CA ALA A 253 -17.44 12.27 31.73
C ALA A 253 -17.67 11.12 30.72
N SER A 254 -18.71 11.24 29.88
CA SER A 254 -19.16 10.22 28.91
C SER A 254 -18.82 10.56 27.45
N ASN A 255 -18.08 11.64 27.16
CA ASN A 255 -17.56 11.92 25.83
C ASN A 255 -16.29 11.08 25.61
N CYS A 256 -16.49 9.94 24.97
CA CYS A 256 -15.53 8.85 24.85
C CYS A 256 -15.40 8.39 23.40
N THR A 257 -14.21 7.93 23.01
CA THR A 257 -13.96 7.34 21.70
C THR A 257 -13.24 6.00 21.85
N GLY A 258 -13.56 5.05 20.97
CA GLY A 258 -13.04 3.69 20.99
C GLY A 258 -11.52 3.66 20.95
N CYS A 259 -10.93 2.69 21.64
CA CYS A 259 -9.54 2.34 21.44
C CYS A 259 -9.35 1.77 20.04
N ALA A 260 -8.40 2.36 19.32
CA ALA A 260 -8.10 1.94 17.96
C ALA A 260 -7.65 0.48 17.96
N VAL A 261 -7.90 -0.21 16.85
CA VAL A 261 -7.42 -1.56 16.55
C VAL A 261 -5.95 -1.72 17.01
N GLY A 262 -5.60 -2.84 17.64
CA GLY A 262 -4.30 -3.06 18.27
C GLY A 262 -4.15 -2.51 19.69
N THR A 263 -5.15 -1.79 20.22
CA THR A 263 -5.14 -1.24 21.58
C THR A 263 -6.42 -1.55 22.36
N TYR A 264 -6.32 -1.65 23.68
CA TYR A 264 -7.42 -1.99 24.59
C TYR A 264 -7.57 -0.96 25.71
N SER A 265 -8.74 -0.91 26.36
CA SER A 265 -8.98 -0.10 27.57
C SER A 265 -9.89 -0.83 28.55
N THR A 266 -9.60 -0.71 29.84
CA THR A 266 -10.45 -1.22 30.92
C THR A 266 -11.64 -0.31 31.27
N GLY A 267 -11.76 0.86 30.62
CA GLY A 267 -12.80 1.85 30.88
C GLY A 267 -12.47 2.82 32.00
N GLY A 268 -13.47 3.58 32.45
CA GLY A 268 -13.33 4.70 33.38
C GLY A 268 -12.41 5.76 32.81
N SER A 269 -11.33 6.04 33.54
CA SER A 269 -10.26 6.99 33.18
C SER A 269 -9.03 6.31 32.58
N SER A 270 -9.09 5.01 32.25
CA SER A 270 -7.95 4.36 31.59
C SER A 270 -7.77 4.84 30.15
N THR A 271 -6.52 4.84 29.70
CA THR A 271 -6.15 5.19 28.33
C THR A 271 -6.07 3.93 27.48
N CYS A 272 -5.86 4.07 26.17
CA CYS A 272 -5.69 2.92 25.30
C CYS A 272 -4.26 2.38 25.41
N HIS A 273 -4.14 1.14 25.89
CA HIS A 273 -2.87 0.44 26.06
C HIS A 273 -2.65 -0.53 24.89
N PRO A 274 -1.40 -0.78 24.45
CA PRO A 274 -1.11 -1.75 23.40
C PRO A 274 -1.55 -3.16 23.81
N ALA A 275 -2.18 -3.89 22.90
CA ALA A 275 -2.62 -5.27 23.12
C ALA A 275 -1.45 -6.27 23.08
N THR A 276 -1.70 -7.49 23.57
CA THR A 276 -0.71 -8.58 23.64
C THR A 276 -1.10 -9.78 22.76
N CYS A 277 -1.72 -9.51 21.62
CA CYS A 277 -2.24 -10.55 20.73
C CYS A 277 -1.16 -11.50 20.21
N ALA A 278 -1.49 -12.78 20.07
CA ALA A 278 -0.62 -13.76 19.43
C ALA A 278 -0.42 -13.43 17.93
N PRO A 279 0.69 -13.85 17.31
CA PRO A 279 0.84 -13.79 15.86
C PRO A 279 -0.31 -14.52 15.15
N GLY A 280 -0.84 -13.93 14.09
CA GLY A 280 -2.09 -14.34 13.43
C GLY A 280 -3.34 -13.63 13.94
N TYR A 281 -3.25 -12.90 15.05
CA TYR A 281 -4.36 -12.22 15.70
C TYR A 281 -4.10 -10.71 15.87
N PHE A 282 -5.18 -9.96 16.10
CA PHE A 282 -5.18 -8.52 16.31
C PHE A 282 -6.29 -8.13 17.30
N ALA A 283 -6.15 -7.01 18.01
CA ALA A 283 -7.22 -6.51 18.88
C ALA A 283 -8.19 -5.65 18.05
N PRO A 284 -9.50 -5.98 17.94
CA PRO A 284 -10.50 -5.11 17.27
C PRO A 284 -10.74 -3.80 18.03
N GLU A 285 -11.46 -2.85 17.40
CA GLU A 285 -11.93 -1.64 18.08
C GLU A 285 -12.80 -2.00 19.28
N GLY A 286 -12.65 -1.27 20.40
CA GLY A 286 -13.43 -1.54 21.61
C GLY A 286 -12.92 -2.71 22.46
N SER A 287 -11.73 -3.24 22.17
CA SER A 287 -11.10 -4.32 22.97
C SER A 287 -10.99 -3.95 24.45
N THR A 288 -11.53 -4.81 25.31
CA THR A 288 -11.69 -4.51 26.76
C THR A 288 -10.50 -4.98 27.62
N THR A 289 -9.72 -5.92 27.10
CA THR A 289 -8.53 -6.53 27.75
C THR A 289 -7.42 -6.75 26.72
N ALA A 290 -6.19 -6.98 27.19
CA ALA A 290 -5.01 -7.12 26.34
C ALA A 290 -5.05 -8.35 25.41
N ASP A 291 -5.83 -9.37 25.78
CA ASP A 291 -5.97 -10.65 25.08
C ASP A 291 -7.33 -10.77 24.34
N ASN A 292 -8.11 -9.69 24.28
CA ASN A 292 -9.34 -9.61 23.48
C ASN A 292 -8.96 -9.48 22.00
N CYS A 293 -8.59 -10.59 21.37
CA CYS A 293 -7.98 -10.63 20.05
C CYS A 293 -8.78 -11.49 19.06
N GLU A 294 -9.01 -10.97 17.87
CA GLU A 294 -9.66 -11.64 16.74
C GLU A 294 -8.63 -12.14 15.73
N LEU A 295 -9.04 -13.11 14.90
CA LEU A 295 -8.19 -13.74 13.89
C LEU A 295 -8.08 -12.84 12.65
N CYS A 296 -6.88 -12.63 12.10
CA CYS A 296 -6.75 -11.88 10.85
C CYS A 296 -7.48 -12.58 9.68
N PRO A 297 -8.25 -11.85 8.85
CA PRO A 297 -8.94 -12.44 7.70
C PRO A 297 -7.95 -12.92 6.62
N ALA A 298 -8.39 -13.87 5.80
CA ALA A 298 -7.58 -14.44 4.71
C ALA A 298 -7.10 -13.35 3.74
N GLY A 299 -5.86 -13.45 3.26
CA GLY A 299 -5.17 -12.37 2.53
C GLY A 299 -4.54 -11.29 3.42
N THR A 300 -4.59 -11.43 4.75
CA THR A 300 -3.92 -10.53 5.70
C THR A 300 -3.18 -11.28 6.80
N TYR A 301 -2.13 -10.66 7.37
CA TYR A 301 -1.30 -11.22 8.44
C TYR A 301 -1.08 -10.23 9.59
N SER A 302 -0.80 -10.75 10.80
CA SER A 302 -0.33 -9.95 11.94
C SER A 302 0.84 -10.63 12.65
N PRO A 303 1.96 -9.94 12.89
CA PRO A 303 3.06 -10.47 13.72
C PRO A 303 2.72 -10.53 15.22
N GLY A 304 1.52 -10.10 15.64
CA GLY A 304 1.08 -10.05 17.04
C GLY A 304 1.40 -8.72 17.74
N GLY A 305 1.12 -8.66 19.04
CA GLY A 305 1.22 -7.45 19.86
C GLY A 305 0.11 -6.45 19.55
N ASP A 306 0.48 -5.18 19.38
CA ASP A 306 -0.39 -4.07 18.97
C ASP A 306 -0.55 -3.95 17.44
N ALA A 307 -0.05 -4.92 16.67
CA ALA A 307 -0.11 -4.89 15.21
C ALA A 307 -1.53 -5.12 14.67
N HIS A 308 -1.95 -4.24 13.75
CA HIS A 308 -3.11 -4.48 12.88
C HIS A 308 -2.79 -5.56 11.83
N CYS A 309 -3.82 -6.22 11.31
CA CYS A 309 -3.67 -7.08 10.13
C CYS A 309 -3.22 -6.27 8.91
N LYS A 310 -2.09 -6.64 8.32
CA LYS A 310 -1.53 -6.08 7.09
C LYS A 310 -1.85 -6.98 5.91
N SER A 311 -1.94 -6.42 4.70
CA SER A 311 -2.00 -7.22 3.46
C SER A 311 -0.82 -8.19 3.37
N THR A 312 -1.06 -9.45 2.99
CA THR A 312 0.02 -10.40 2.69
C THR A 312 0.71 -10.08 1.36
N SER A 313 1.91 -10.61 1.17
CA SER A 313 2.77 -10.40 -0.01
C SER A 313 2.88 -11.64 -0.88
N CYS A 314 1.89 -12.54 -0.81
CA CYS A 314 1.92 -13.85 -1.45
C CYS A 314 2.27 -13.81 -2.95
N ALA A 315 2.98 -14.84 -3.41
CA ALA A 315 3.22 -15.06 -4.82
C ALA A 315 1.89 -15.32 -5.57
N GLN A 316 1.85 -15.02 -6.87
CA GLN A 316 0.76 -15.43 -7.75
C GLN A 316 0.54 -16.95 -7.64
N GLY A 317 -0.71 -17.37 -7.46
CA GLY A 317 -1.07 -18.77 -7.19
C GLY A 317 -1.19 -19.13 -5.71
N PHE A 318 -0.75 -18.24 -4.82
CA PHE A 318 -0.75 -18.46 -3.37
C PHE A 318 -1.62 -17.42 -2.67
N GLY A 319 -2.40 -17.86 -1.69
CA GLY A 319 -3.20 -16.99 -0.83
C GLY A 319 -2.88 -17.24 0.63
N ALA A 320 -2.89 -16.20 1.46
CA ALA A 320 -2.75 -16.38 2.90
C ALA A 320 -4.07 -16.89 3.51
N VAL A 321 -3.99 -17.93 4.34
CA VAL A 321 -5.12 -18.38 5.16
C VAL A 321 -5.50 -17.32 6.20
N ALA A 322 -6.72 -17.39 6.73
CA ALA A 322 -7.07 -16.62 7.92
C ALA A 322 -6.16 -17.04 9.10
N GLY A 323 -5.68 -16.07 9.86
CA GLY A 323 -4.74 -16.29 10.96
C GLY A 323 -3.26 -16.31 10.56
N ALA A 324 -2.88 -15.79 9.39
CA ALA A 324 -1.48 -15.69 9.00
C ALA A 324 -0.66 -14.83 10.00
N SER A 325 0.44 -15.38 10.50
CA SER A 325 1.37 -14.69 11.40
C SER A 325 2.48 -13.93 10.66
N ASP A 326 2.73 -14.28 9.41
CA ASP A 326 3.75 -13.72 8.53
C ASP A 326 3.19 -13.46 7.12
N GLY A 327 3.72 -12.44 6.44
CA GLY A 327 3.23 -11.97 5.14
C GLY A 327 3.61 -12.84 3.94
N GLU A 328 4.55 -13.76 4.10
CA GLU A 328 5.06 -14.66 3.04
C GLU A 328 5.03 -16.14 3.48
N ALA A 329 5.41 -16.46 4.71
CA ALA A 329 5.54 -17.84 5.19
C ALA A 329 4.20 -18.56 5.45
N ASN A 330 3.08 -17.84 5.50
CA ASN A 330 1.73 -18.41 5.63
C ASN A 330 0.92 -18.40 4.33
N CYS A 331 1.56 -18.08 3.20
CA CYS A 331 0.95 -18.18 1.88
C CYS A 331 0.84 -19.64 1.44
N VAL A 332 -0.37 -20.18 1.38
CA VAL A 332 -0.63 -21.55 0.89
C VAL A 332 -0.93 -21.53 -0.60
N ALA A 333 -0.54 -22.60 -1.31
CA ALA A 333 -0.96 -22.80 -2.69
C ALA A 333 -2.49 -22.94 -2.75
N CYS A 334 -3.13 -22.34 -3.75
CA CYS A 334 -4.56 -22.56 -3.95
C CYS A 334 -4.81 -23.98 -4.49
N GLU A 335 -5.71 -24.70 -3.83
CA GLU A 335 -6.14 -26.05 -4.21
C GLU A 335 -6.87 -26.06 -5.56
N PRO A 336 -6.93 -27.21 -6.28
CA PRO A 336 -7.64 -27.33 -7.55
C PRO A 336 -9.06 -26.74 -7.55
N GLY A 337 -9.34 -25.87 -8.51
CA GLY A 337 -10.62 -25.15 -8.62
C GLY A 337 -10.65 -23.82 -7.86
N TYR A 338 -9.53 -23.42 -7.26
CA TYR A 338 -9.35 -22.10 -6.66
C TYR A 338 -8.10 -21.42 -7.23
N PHE A 339 -8.13 -20.09 -7.35
CA PHE A 339 -7.03 -19.28 -7.84
C PHE A 339 -6.71 -18.12 -6.87
N SER A 340 -5.50 -17.56 -6.96
CA SER A 340 -5.17 -16.29 -6.31
C SER A 340 -4.23 -15.44 -7.16
N LEU A 341 -4.54 -14.15 -7.26
CA LEU A 341 -3.68 -13.13 -7.87
C LEU A 341 -2.43 -12.82 -7.03
N GLY A 342 -2.26 -13.49 -5.88
CA GLY A 342 -1.23 -13.20 -4.88
C GLY A 342 -1.54 -11.95 -4.06
N GLN A 343 -0.52 -11.44 -3.37
CA GLN A 343 -0.60 -10.30 -2.47
C GLN A 343 -1.71 -10.51 -1.41
N LYS A 344 -2.69 -9.59 -1.32
CA LYS A 344 -3.85 -9.69 -0.42
C LYS A 344 -5.01 -10.54 -0.94
N SER A 345 -4.86 -11.20 -2.10
CA SER A 345 -5.90 -12.09 -2.61
C SER A 345 -5.90 -13.40 -1.80
N PRO A 346 -7.01 -13.75 -1.13
CA PRO A 346 -7.21 -15.14 -0.69
C PRO A 346 -7.41 -16.04 -1.93
N CYS A 347 -7.45 -17.35 -1.70
CA CYS A 347 -7.83 -18.31 -2.74
C CYS A 347 -9.34 -18.21 -3.01
N LEU A 348 -9.71 -17.84 -4.23
CA LEU A 348 -11.08 -17.62 -4.70
C LEU A 348 -11.48 -18.71 -5.71
N PRO A 349 -12.77 -19.10 -5.82
CA PRO A 349 -13.20 -20.10 -6.79
C PRO A 349 -12.86 -19.70 -8.24
N THR A 350 -12.40 -20.64 -9.06
CA THR A 350 -12.19 -20.39 -10.50
C THR A 350 -13.50 -20.12 -11.23
N THR A 351 -13.44 -19.45 -12.37
CA THR A 351 -14.57 -19.16 -13.26
C THR A 351 -14.49 -19.99 -14.54
N CYS A 352 -14.13 -21.27 -14.42
CA CYS A 352 -14.06 -22.17 -15.56
C CYS A 352 -15.43 -22.32 -16.24
N LYS A 353 -15.45 -22.38 -17.57
CA LYS A 353 -16.68 -22.62 -18.33
C LYS A 353 -17.14 -24.08 -18.16
N PRO A 354 -18.45 -24.40 -18.24
CA PRO A 354 -18.91 -25.77 -18.28
C PRO A 354 -18.17 -26.58 -19.36
N GLY A 355 -17.79 -27.82 -19.04
CA GLY A 355 -16.88 -28.64 -19.85
C GLY A 355 -15.38 -28.48 -19.52
N PHE A 356 -15.00 -27.51 -18.69
CA PHE A 356 -13.62 -27.24 -18.29
C PHE A 356 -13.48 -27.21 -16.75
N ALA A 357 -12.30 -27.56 -16.25
CA ALA A 357 -11.94 -27.53 -14.82
C ALA A 357 -10.49 -27.06 -14.63
N SER A 358 -10.12 -26.67 -13.40
CA SER A 358 -8.72 -26.33 -13.07
C SER A 358 -8.16 -27.36 -12.09
N ASP A 359 -7.51 -28.41 -12.60
CA ASP A 359 -6.77 -29.40 -11.81
C ASP A 359 -5.42 -28.88 -11.29
N VAL A 360 -4.96 -27.74 -11.84
CA VAL A 360 -3.70 -27.10 -11.49
C VAL A 360 -3.73 -26.53 -10.07
N HIS A 361 -2.80 -26.98 -9.23
CA HIS A 361 -2.53 -26.40 -7.91
C HIS A 361 -1.73 -25.09 -8.07
N ALA A 362 -1.94 -24.15 -7.15
CA ALA A 362 -1.41 -22.78 -7.25
C ALA A 362 -1.82 -22.04 -8.55
N ASN A 363 -3.07 -22.22 -8.99
CA ASN A 363 -3.62 -21.44 -10.10
C ASN A 363 -3.62 -19.94 -9.76
N HIS A 364 -3.15 -19.10 -10.70
CA HIS A 364 -3.05 -17.65 -10.52
C HIS A 364 -4.04 -16.83 -11.37
N LEU A 365 -4.91 -17.47 -12.16
CA LEU A 365 -5.83 -16.82 -13.09
C LEU A 365 -7.24 -17.44 -13.00
N PRO A 366 -8.31 -16.62 -13.05
CA PRO A 366 -9.68 -17.09 -12.82
C PRO A 366 -10.17 -18.09 -13.88
N ASP A 367 -9.75 -17.93 -15.13
CA ASP A 367 -10.26 -18.64 -16.30
C ASP A 367 -9.16 -19.20 -17.25
N ALA A 368 -7.99 -18.56 -17.30
CA ALA A 368 -6.93 -18.89 -18.27
C ALA A 368 -6.20 -20.22 -18.03
N MET A 369 -6.38 -20.87 -16.87
CA MET A 369 -5.75 -22.16 -16.52
C MET A 369 -6.75 -23.34 -16.48
N CYS A 370 -7.94 -23.17 -17.03
CA CYS A 370 -8.95 -24.22 -17.11
C CYS A 370 -8.66 -25.21 -18.25
N SER A 371 -8.43 -26.48 -17.92
CA SER A 371 -8.25 -27.60 -18.84
C SER A 371 -9.60 -28.18 -19.30
N LEU A 372 -9.66 -28.72 -20.51
CA LEU A 372 -10.87 -29.33 -21.10
C LEU A 372 -11.06 -30.74 -20.53
N CYS A 373 -12.21 -31.04 -19.90
CA CYS A 373 -12.41 -32.34 -19.26
C CYS A 373 -12.26 -33.50 -20.27
N PRO A 374 -11.48 -34.56 -19.93
CA PRO A 374 -11.20 -35.66 -20.83
C PRO A 374 -12.46 -36.49 -21.15
N GLN A 375 -12.39 -37.27 -22.23
CA GLN A 375 -13.46 -38.19 -22.63
C GLN A 375 -13.90 -39.08 -21.45
N GLY A 376 -15.20 -39.24 -21.26
CA GLY A 376 -15.76 -39.96 -20.10
C GLY A 376 -15.90 -39.13 -18.82
N TYR A 377 -15.54 -37.84 -18.80
CA TYR A 377 -15.68 -36.95 -17.64
C TYR A 377 -16.37 -35.61 -18.01
N PHE A 378 -17.07 -35.01 -17.05
CA PHE A 378 -17.76 -33.71 -17.20
C PHE A 378 -17.40 -32.73 -16.08
N SER A 379 -17.59 -31.43 -16.32
CA SER A 379 -17.66 -30.42 -15.26
C SER A 379 -18.75 -29.40 -15.56
N VAL A 380 -19.47 -28.99 -14.51
CA VAL A 380 -20.45 -27.89 -14.54
C VAL A 380 -19.79 -26.50 -14.62
N GLY A 381 -18.46 -26.42 -14.53
CA GLY A 381 -17.70 -25.17 -14.49
C GLY A 381 -17.50 -24.61 -13.07
N GLY A 382 -17.08 -23.35 -12.99
CA GLY A 382 -16.71 -22.71 -11.73
C GLY A 382 -15.45 -23.33 -11.12
N SER A 383 -15.54 -23.75 -9.86
CA SER A 383 -14.56 -24.59 -9.16
C SER A 383 -14.79 -26.10 -9.32
N GLY A 384 -15.81 -26.50 -10.12
CA GLY A 384 -16.15 -27.90 -10.34
C GLY A 384 -15.04 -28.67 -11.06
N GLN A 385 -14.59 -29.76 -10.45
CA GLN A 385 -13.61 -30.67 -11.03
C GLN A 385 -14.25 -31.66 -12.01
N CYS A 386 -13.44 -32.23 -12.91
CA CYS A 386 -13.91 -33.22 -13.88
C CYS A 386 -14.35 -34.51 -13.15
N THR A 387 -15.65 -34.81 -13.19
CA THR A 387 -16.28 -35.98 -12.54
C THR A 387 -16.71 -37.03 -13.56
N PRO A 388 -16.73 -38.33 -13.21
CA PRO A 388 -16.99 -39.41 -14.15
C PRO A 388 -18.44 -39.42 -14.67
N ALA A 389 -18.61 -39.76 -15.95
CA ALA A 389 -19.90 -39.84 -16.62
C ALA A 389 -20.80 -41.00 -16.15
N THR A 390 -22.11 -40.85 -16.36
CA THR A 390 -23.15 -41.85 -16.02
C THR A 390 -23.93 -42.34 -17.25
N CYS A 391 -23.34 -42.23 -18.45
CA CYS A 391 -23.96 -42.65 -19.71
C CYS A 391 -24.45 -44.10 -19.70
N LEU A 392 -25.56 -44.37 -20.38
CA LEU A 392 -26.08 -45.72 -20.61
C LEU A 392 -25.23 -46.48 -21.66
N GLY A 393 -25.33 -47.82 -21.66
CA GLY A 393 -24.72 -48.65 -22.69
C GLY A 393 -25.22 -48.27 -24.11
N GLY A 394 -24.31 -48.35 -25.09
CA GLY A 394 -24.50 -47.79 -26.43
C GLY A 394 -24.08 -46.33 -26.59
N PHE A 395 -23.76 -45.63 -25.49
CA PHE A 395 -23.37 -44.23 -25.48
C PHE A 395 -22.01 -44.01 -24.79
N MET A 396 -21.34 -42.93 -25.15
CA MET A 396 -20.12 -42.43 -24.49
C MET A 396 -20.27 -40.93 -24.16
N LEU A 397 -19.45 -40.41 -23.24
CA LEU A 397 -19.37 -38.97 -23.00
C LEU A 397 -18.23 -38.35 -23.83
N PRO A 398 -18.49 -37.35 -24.70
CA PRO A 398 -17.46 -36.68 -25.48
C PRO A 398 -16.57 -35.80 -24.59
N GLN A 399 -15.39 -35.43 -25.09
CA GLN A 399 -14.49 -34.49 -24.42
C GLN A 399 -15.15 -33.12 -24.30
N GLY A 400 -15.02 -32.44 -23.15
CA GLY A 400 -15.60 -31.11 -22.92
C GLY A 400 -17.09 -31.08 -22.58
N ALA A 401 -17.68 -32.21 -22.16
CA ALA A 401 -19.08 -32.27 -21.75
C ALA A 401 -19.36 -31.49 -20.46
N SER A 402 -20.50 -30.79 -20.43
CA SER A 402 -20.95 -29.97 -19.29
C SER A 402 -21.85 -30.71 -18.30
N ASP A 403 -22.46 -31.82 -18.72
CA ASP A 403 -23.34 -32.68 -17.91
C ASP A 403 -23.07 -34.17 -18.21
N GLY A 404 -22.92 -34.98 -17.16
CA GLY A 404 -22.49 -36.39 -17.25
C GLY A 404 -23.50 -37.39 -17.80
N ASN A 405 -24.73 -36.95 -18.11
CA ASN A 405 -25.81 -37.78 -18.65
C ASN A 405 -26.49 -37.13 -19.88
N ALA A 406 -26.76 -35.83 -19.86
CA ALA A 406 -27.39 -35.10 -20.96
C ALA A 406 -26.45 -34.85 -22.15
N SER A 407 -25.12 -34.92 -21.95
CA SER A 407 -24.14 -34.74 -23.04
C SER A 407 -23.69 -36.06 -23.70
N CYS A 408 -24.28 -37.21 -23.33
CA CYS A 408 -23.89 -38.52 -23.85
C CYS A 408 -24.25 -38.67 -25.35
N VAL A 409 -23.30 -39.15 -26.15
CA VAL A 409 -23.45 -39.37 -27.60
C VAL A 409 -23.44 -40.86 -27.95
N LEU A 410 -24.24 -41.24 -28.94
CA LEU A 410 -24.37 -42.63 -29.40
C LEU A 410 -23.08 -43.12 -30.09
N CYS A 411 -22.65 -44.35 -29.81
CA CYS A 411 -21.53 -44.96 -30.54
C CYS A 411 -21.89 -45.21 -32.02
N ALA A 412 -20.91 -45.03 -32.91
CA ALA A 412 -21.09 -45.27 -34.34
C ALA A 412 -21.23 -46.77 -34.67
N ALA A 413 -21.67 -47.09 -35.89
CA ALA A 413 -21.73 -48.47 -36.36
C ALA A 413 -20.34 -49.14 -36.32
N GLY A 414 -20.30 -50.43 -35.96
CA GLY A 414 -19.05 -51.14 -35.67
C GLY A 414 -18.39 -50.80 -34.33
N GLN A 415 -19.02 -49.98 -33.47
CA GLN A 415 -18.51 -49.64 -32.15
C GLN A 415 -19.57 -49.85 -31.06
N PHE A 416 -19.12 -50.32 -29.89
CA PHE A 416 -19.96 -50.52 -28.72
C PHE A 416 -19.43 -49.72 -27.51
N SER A 417 -20.29 -49.47 -26.53
CA SER A 417 -19.86 -49.02 -25.21
C SER A 417 -20.72 -49.66 -24.12
N PRO A 418 -20.13 -50.19 -23.03
CA PRO A 418 -20.88 -50.64 -21.85
C PRO A 418 -21.42 -49.48 -21.00
N GLY A 419 -21.12 -48.22 -21.35
CA GLY A 419 -21.57 -47.02 -20.65
C GLY A 419 -20.60 -46.51 -19.58
N GLY A 420 -21.09 -45.61 -18.72
CA GLY A 420 -20.30 -44.88 -17.73
C GLY A 420 -19.24 -43.99 -18.40
N THR A 421 -17.99 -44.09 -17.93
CA THR A 421 -16.83 -43.39 -18.48
C THR A 421 -16.28 -44.01 -19.76
N SER A 422 -16.86 -45.11 -20.25
CA SER A 422 -16.30 -45.91 -21.36
C SER A 422 -16.39 -45.18 -22.70
N ALA A 423 -15.25 -45.02 -23.36
CA ALA A 423 -15.19 -44.65 -24.77
C ALA A 423 -15.81 -45.75 -25.65
N CYS A 424 -16.28 -45.40 -26.84
CA CYS A 424 -16.71 -46.39 -27.84
C CYS A 424 -15.52 -47.27 -28.25
N GLN A 425 -15.65 -48.58 -28.02
CA GLN A 425 -14.68 -49.60 -28.37
C GLN A 425 -15.09 -50.34 -29.64
N LEU A 426 -14.12 -50.92 -30.34
CA LEU A 426 -14.33 -51.70 -31.55
C LEU A 426 -15.12 -52.98 -31.24
N THR A 427 -16.19 -53.29 -31.99
CA THR A 427 -16.91 -54.56 -31.82
C THR A 427 -16.05 -55.78 -32.22
N ALA A 428 -16.54 -56.97 -31.91
CA ALA A 428 -15.91 -58.26 -32.16
C ALA A 428 -16.82 -59.17 -33.01
N CYS A 429 -17.46 -58.61 -34.05
CA CYS A 429 -18.33 -59.38 -34.96
C CYS A 429 -17.54 -60.46 -35.72
N GLU A 430 -18.20 -61.55 -36.11
CA GLU A 430 -17.61 -62.56 -36.98
C GLU A 430 -17.47 -62.06 -38.42
N ALA A 431 -16.55 -62.65 -39.20
CA ALA A 431 -16.29 -62.20 -40.58
C ALA A 431 -17.54 -62.36 -41.48
N GLY A 432 -17.79 -61.33 -42.30
CA GLY A 432 -19.02 -61.16 -43.07
C GLY A 432 -20.15 -60.44 -42.32
N PHE A 433 -19.96 -60.06 -41.04
CA PHE A 433 -20.95 -59.36 -40.23
C PHE A 433 -20.41 -58.06 -39.60
N ALA A 434 -21.29 -57.07 -39.41
CA ALA A 434 -21.02 -55.76 -38.81
C ALA A 434 -22.15 -55.32 -37.86
N ALA A 435 -21.81 -54.59 -36.79
CA ALA A 435 -22.78 -54.08 -35.80
C ALA A 435 -23.38 -52.72 -36.21
N PRO A 436 -24.67 -52.44 -35.88
CA PRO A 436 -25.29 -51.14 -36.08
C PRO A 436 -24.74 -50.09 -35.09
N ALA A 437 -25.14 -48.83 -35.27
CA ALA A 437 -24.84 -47.77 -34.31
C ALA A 437 -25.58 -47.99 -32.98
N GLY A 438 -24.94 -47.61 -31.87
CA GLY A 438 -25.49 -47.75 -30.53
C GLY A 438 -25.33 -49.12 -29.88
N ALA A 439 -24.42 -49.97 -30.37
CA ALA A 439 -24.20 -51.31 -29.81
C ALA A 439 -23.83 -51.25 -28.32
N SER A 440 -24.46 -52.11 -27.52
CA SER A 440 -24.29 -52.16 -26.06
C SER A 440 -23.20 -53.14 -25.62
N SER A 441 -22.82 -54.05 -26.51
CA SER A 441 -21.92 -55.17 -26.24
C SER A 441 -21.04 -55.47 -27.45
N ALA A 442 -19.89 -56.11 -27.23
CA ALA A 442 -18.92 -56.40 -28.28
C ALA A 442 -19.44 -57.32 -29.40
N THR A 443 -20.43 -58.18 -29.12
CA THR A 443 -20.84 -59.27 -30.04
C THR A 443 -22.35 -59.47 -30.21
N ALA A 444 -23.19 -58.80 -29.42
CA ALA A 444 -24.60 -59.17 -29.28
C ALA A 444 -25.50 -58.77 -30.48
N GLU A 445 -25.03 -57.86 -31.35
CA GLU A 445 -25.88 -57.04 -32.22
C GLU A 445 -25.44 -57.06 -33.73
N CYS A 446 -24.63 -58.03 -34.16
CA CYS A 446 -24.00 -58.07 -35.51
C CYS A 446 -24.94 -58.53 -36.67
N THR A 447 -24.74 -58.00 -37.89
CA THR A 447 -25.61 -58.20 -39.08
C THR A 447 -24.83 -58.37 -40.40
N GLN A 448 -25.33 -59.13 -41.39
CA GLN A 448 -24.55 -59.63 -42.55
C GLN A 448 -24.40 -58.63 -43.73
N CYS A 449 -23.24 -58.67 -44.41
CA CYS A 449 -22.90 -57.78 -45.54
C CYS A 449 -23.36 -58.25 -46.95
N PRO A 450 -23.79 -57.32 -47.84
CA PRO A 450 -24.29 -57.60 -49.20
C PRO A 450 -23.17 -57.84 -50.25
N GLY A 451 -23.56 -58.19 -51.49
CA GLY A 451 -22.66 -58.46 -52.61
C GLY A 451 -21.94 -57.23 -53.16
N GLY A 452 -20.66 -57.38 -53.53
CA GLY A 452 -19.77 -56.25 -53.82
C GLY A 452 -19.24 -55.54 -52.58
N HIS A 453 -19.57 -56.03 -51.38
CA HIS A 453 -19.09 -55.51 -50.10
C HIS A 453 -18.65 -56.68 -49.20
N TYR A 454 -17.75 -56.40 -48.25
CA TYR A 454 -17.19 -57.37 -47.31
C TYR A 454 -17.13 -56.80 -45.90
N SER A 455 -16.86 -57.68 -44.93
CA SER A 455 -16.28 -57.27 -43.65
C SER A 455 -15.37 -58.38 -43.10
N PRO A 456 -14.15 -58.07 -42.61
CA PRO A 456 -13.31 -58.99 -41.83
C PRO A 456 -13.84 -59.27 -40.42
N GLY A 457 -15.03 -58.73 -40.09
CA GLY A 457 -15.57 -58.79 -38.74
C GLY A 457 -14.97 -57.69 -37.87
N GLY A 458 -14.93 -57.94 -36.56
CA GLY A 458 -14.52 -56.94 -35.59
C GLY A 458 -15.46 -55.73 -35.60
N ALA A 459 -14.89 -54.57 -35.92
CA ALA A 459 -15.57 -53.26 -36.00
C ALA A 459 -15.85 -52.79 -37.42
N THR A 460 -15.48 -53.55 -38.44
CA THR A 460 -15.54 -53.07 -39.82
C THR A 460 -16.99 -53.09 -40.31
N SER A 461 -17.60 -51.92 -40.45
CA SER A 461 -18.83 -51.73 -41.23
C SER A 461 -18.66 -52.31 -42.63
N CYS A 462 -19.72 -52.89 -43.20
CA CYS A 462 -19.68 -53.44 -44.56
C CYS A 462 -19.12 -52.42 -45.56
N ALA A 463 -18.01 -52.77 -46.19
CA ALA A 463 -17.24 -51.88 -47.07
C ALA A 463 -17.07 -52.50 -48.46
N ASP A 464 -17.01 -51.67 -49.49
CA ASP A 464 -16.88 -52.06 -50.90
C ASP A 464 -15.65 -52.96 -51.10
N THR A 465 -15.82 -54.10 -51.77
CA THR A 465 -14.70 -55.03 -52.04
C THR A 465 -13.66 -54.37 -52.92
N THR A 466 -12.40 -54.49 -52.53
CA THR A 466 -11.27 -54.06 -53.35
C THR A 466 -10.70 -55.27 -54.09
N CYS A 467 -11.56 -55.94 -54.87
CA CYS A 467 -11.04 -56.88 -55.86
C CYS A 467 -10.04 -56.12 -56.72
N THR A 468 -8.82 -56.65 -56.84
CA THR A 468 -7.72 -55.93 -57.49
C THR A 468 -8.15 -55.50 -58.89
N PRO A 469 -7.67 -54.35 -59.40
CA PRO A 469 -7.74 -54.07 -60.82
C PRO A 469 -7.22 -55.31 -61.56
N GLY A 470 -8.14 -56.02 -62.20
CA GLY A 470 -8.00 -57.43 -62.56
C GLY A 470 -8.88 -58.48 -61.83
N SER A 471 -10.01 -58.21 -61.14
CA SER A 471 -10.84 -59.22 -60.39
C SER A 471 -12.26 -58.74 -59.94
N SER A 472 -13.20 -59.65 -59.55
CA SER A 472 -14.54 -59.31 -58.93
C SER A 472 -15.15 -60.41 -58.00
N SER A 473 -16.14 -60.10 -57.11
CA SER A 473 -16.59 -60.95 -55.95
C SER A 473 -18.12 -61.05 -55.62
N PRO A 474 -18.57 -62.04 -54.79
CA PRO A 474 -19.98 -62.28 -54.36
C PRO A 474 -20.33 -61.88 -52.89
N PRO A 475 -21.62 -61.99 -52.45
CA PRO A 475 -22.07 -61.63 -51.09
C PRO A 475 -21.46 -62.42 -49.93
N GLY A 476 -21.49 -61.82 -48.73
CA GLY A 476 -20.93 -62.41 -47.51
C GLY A 476 -19.42 -62.66 -47.65
N ALA A 477 -18.69 -61.68 -48.18
CA ALA A 477 -17.24 -61.73 -48.30
C ALA A 477 -16.57 -61.41 -46.95
N SER A 478 -15.54 -62.19 -46.61
CA SER A 478 -14.79 -62.12 -45.35
C SER A 478 -13.57 -61.20 -45.42
N THR A 479 -13.06 -60.89 -46.60
CA THR A 479 -11.98 -59.92 -46.81
C THR A 479 -12.19 -59.20 -48.14
N ALA A 480 -11.42 -58.13 -48.37
CA ALA A 480 -11.55 -57.29 -49.57
C ALA A 480 -11.30 -58.04 -50.89
N THR A 481 -10.60 -59.17 -50.81
CA THR A 481 -10.22 -60.05 -51.90
C THR A 481 -10.75 -61.50 -51.78
N ASP A 482 -11.46 -61.85 -50.69
CA ASP A 482 -12.03 -63.20 -50.54
C ASP A 482 -13.09 -63.46 -51.60
N LYS A 483 -12.92 -64.57 -52.32
CA LYS A 483 -13.76 -64.95 -53.47
C LYS A 483 -13.72 -63.91 -54.63
N CYS A 484 -12.75 -62.98 -54.65
CA CYS A 484 -12.46 -62.21 -55.86
C CYS A 484 -11.73 -63.12 -56.87
N THR A 485 -12.25 -63.27 -58.09
CA THR A 485 -11.63 -64.12 -59.13
C THR A 485 -10.97 -63.30 -60.23
N PRO A 486 -9.72 -63.62 -60.65
CA PRO A 486 -8.93 -62.75 -61.51
C PRO A 486 -9.21 -62.82 -63.02
N CYS A 487 -8.87 -61.73 -63.73
CA CYS A 487 -8.77 -61.65 -65.18
C CYS A 487 -7.45 -62.29 -65.68
N ASP A 488 -7.48 -62.97 -66.82
CA ASP A 488 -6.34 -63.72 -67.37
C ASP A 488 -5.17 -62.85 -67.91
N GLN A 489 -4.06 -63.49 -68.31
CA GLN A 489 -2.87 -62.82 -68.85
C GLN A 489 -3.17 -61.95 -70.08
N GLY A 490 -2.61 -60.74 -70.08
CA GLY A 490 -2.88 -59.72 -71.09
C GLY A 490 -4.22 -58.98 -70.90
N TYR A 491 -4.99 -59.31 -69.85
CA TYR A 491 -6.21 -58.60 -69.46
C TYR A 491 -6.08 -57.84 -68.12
N TYR A 492 -6.83 -56.74 -67.98
CA TYR A 492 -6.89 -55.82 -66.84
C TYR A 492 -8.34 -55.48 -66.48
N SER A 493 -8.72 -55.33 -65.20
CA SER A 493 -9.99 -54.66 -64.83
C SER A 493 -9.67 -53.34 -64.13
N SER A 494 -10.61 -52.39 -64.10
CA SER A 494 -10.51 -51.18 -63.27
C SER A 494 -10.43 -51.48 -61.76
N GLY A 495 -10.99 -52.63 -61.33
CA GLY A 495 -10.97 -53.08 -59.95
C GLY A 495 -11.98 -52.40 -59.03
N GLY A 496 -11.90 -52.74 -57.74
CA GLY A 496 -12.96 -52.43 -56.79
C GLY A 496 -14.14 -53.37 -56.99
N SER A 497 -15.28 -52.80 -57.39
CA SER A 497 -16.54 -53.49 -57.68
C SER A 497 -16.81 -53.72 -59.19
N ASP A 498 -15.75 -53.76 -60.02
CA ASP A 498 -15.80 -53.70 -61.51
C ASP A 498 -15.20 -54.95 -62.26
N THR A 499 -15.04 -54.93 -63.60
CA THR A 499 -14.70 -56.11 -64.50
C THR A 499 -13.72 -55.80 -65.70
N CYS A 500 -13.38 -56.74 -66.64
CA CYS A 500 -12.07 -56.85 -67.41
C CYS A 500 -11.91 -56.33 -68.91
N HIS A 501 -10.68 -55.93 -69.39
CA HIS A 501 -10.11 -55.22 -70.63
C HIS A 501 -8.56 -55.56 -70.91
N PRO A 502 -7.66 -54.91 -71.78
CA PRO A 502 -6.23 -55.33 -72.12
C PRO A 502 -4.99 -54.30 -72.22
N THR A 503 -3.67 -54.70 -72.40
CA THR A 503 -2.39 -53.88 -72.11
C THR A 503 -1.05 -53.91 -73.01
N LEU A 504 0.04 -53.09 -72.74
CA LEU A 504 1.37 -52.83 -73.50
C LEU A 504 2.61 -52.21 -72.68
N CYS A 505 3.89 -52.04 -73.21
CA CYS A 505 5.10 -51.30 -72.61
C CYS A 505 6.37 -50.97 -73.56
N PRO A 506 7.46 -50.19 -73.18
CA PRO A 506 8.58 -49.61 -74.05
C PRO A 506 10.12 -49.77 -73.63
N PRO A 507 11.13 -49.17 -74.34
CA PRO A 507 12.59 -49.38 -74.12
C PRO A 507 13.32 -48.74 -72.92
N GLY A 508 14.52 -49.26 -72.60
CA GLY A 508 15.22 -49.03 -71.33
C GLY A 508 14.48 -49.57 -70.10
N ALA A 509 13.44 -50.38 -70.35
CA ALA A 509 12.45 -50.85 -69.40
C ALA A 509 11.74 -52.16 -69.82
N GLU A 510 10.88 -52.71 -68.95
CA GLU A 510 10.46 -54.12 -68.93
C GLU A 510 9.08 -54.39 -68.27
N SER A 511 8.34 -55.46 -68.64
CA SER A 511 6.96 -55.77 -68.12
C SER A 511 6.53 -57.24 -68.31
N ALA A 512 5.73 -57.85 -67.40
CA ALA A 512 5.39 -59.31 -67.48
C ALA A 512 4.13 -59.86 -66.75
N ASP A 513 3.11 -59.07 -66.38
CA ASP A 513 2.14 -59.45 -65.31
C ASP A 513 0.83 -60.18 -65.70
N VAL A 514 0.25 -60.88 -64.71
CA VAL A 514 -1.12 -61.50 -64.71
C VAL A 514 -2.09 -60.59 -63.97
N GLY A 515 -3.33 -60.44 -64.44
CA GLY A 515 -4.33 -59.61 -63.76
C GLY A 515 -3.88 -58.15 -63.73
N ALA A 516 -3.66 -57.58 -64.91
CA ALA A 516 -3.11 -56.23 -65.02
C ALA A 516 -4.10 -55.16 -64.52
N THR A 517 -3.63 -53.91 -64.43
CA THR A 517 -4.38 -52.81 -63.80
C THR A 517 -4.66 -51.63 -64.73
N ASP A 518 -3.82 -51.44 -65.75
CA ASP A 518 -3.86 -50.34 -66.72
C ASP A 518 -3.24 -50.81 -68.05
N ALA A 519 -3.57 -50.13 -69.15
CA ALA A 519 -3.12 -50.47 -70.48
C ALA A 519 -1.60 -50.31 -70.73
N THR A 520 -0.82 -49.62 -69.89
CA THR A 520 0.61 -49.31 -70.16
C THR A 520 1.56 -49.23 -68.94
N ALA A 521 1.09 -49.40 -67.71
CA ALA A 521 1.79 -48.89 -66.53
C ALA A 521 3.03 -49.68 -66.02
N SER A 522 3.19 -50.96 -66.37
CA SER A 522 4.07 -51.88 -65.62
C SER A 522 5.53 -51.97 -66.11
N CYS A 523 6.26 -50.84 -66.24
CA CYS A 523 7.65 -50.86 -66.75
C CYS A 523 8.69 -49.86 -66.15
N HIS A 524 9.93 -50.33 -65.87
CA HIS A 524 10.93 -49.70 -64.96
C HIS A 524 12.43 -49.73 -65.41
N ARG A 525 13.37 -48.95 -64.81
CA ARG A 525 14.80 -48.74 -65.27
C ARG A 525 15.90 -49.14 -64.25
N CYS A 526 17.20 -49.11 -64.67
CA CYS A 526 18.42 -49.49 -63.90
C CYS A 526 19.21 -48.32 -63.21
N GLU A 527 20.17 -48.63 -62.31
CA GLU A 527 20.78 -47.67 -61.35
C GLU A 527 22.33 -47.43 -61.40
N LEU A 528 22.97 -47.19 -60.25
CA LEU A 528 24.31 -46.61 -60.06
C LEU A 528 25.44 -47.59 -60.41
N GLY A 529 26.04 -47.42 -61.59
CA GLY A 529 27.04 -48.34 -62.13
C GLY A 529 26.46 -49.50 -62.96
N TYR A 530 25.17 -49.43 -63.35
CA TYR A 530 24.44 -50.47 -64.09
C TYR A 530 23.66 -49.97 -65.35
N PHE A 531 23.25 -50.86 -66.29
CA PHE A 531 22.58 -50.55 -67.59
C PHE A 531 21.60 -51.63 -68.16
N SER A 532 20.73 -51.28 -69.14
CA SER A 532 19.88 -52.20 -69.96
C SER A 532 19.31 -51.53 -71.25
N GLU A 533 18.63 -52.30 -72.15
CA GLU A 533 18.23 -51.90 -73.52
C GLU A 533 16.71 -51.82 -73.81
N GLY A 534 15.87 -52.80 -73.42
CA GLY A 534 14.40 -52.61 -73.34
C GLY A 534 13.45 -53.58 -74.05
N GLY A 535 12.14 -53.45 -73.76
CA GLY A 535 11.06 -54.30 -74.30
C GLY A 535 11.11 -55.74 -73.80
N SER A 536 11.72 -55.95 -72.63
CA SER A 536 12.20 -57.25 -72.12
C SER A 536 12.01 -57.35 -70.59
N ASN A 537 12.98 -57.89 -69.82
CA ASN A 537 12.93 -58.01 -68.34
C ASN A 537 14.26 -58.25 -67.54
N GLN A 538 15.32 -57.38 -67.58
CA GLN A 538 16.46 -57.19 -66.55
C GLN A 538 17.74 -56.35 -66.98
N CYS A 539 18.85 -56.19 -66.15
CA CYS A 539 20.04 -55.22 -66.26
C CYS A 539 21.53 -55.76 -66.00
N ARG A 540 22.65 -54.96 -66.17
CA ARG A 540 24.17 -55.28 -66.06
C ARG A 540 25.17 -54.14 -65.58
N GLU A 541 26.53 -54.29 -65.46
CA GLU A 541 27.54 -53.58 -64.53
C GLU A 541 28.80 -52.71 -65.07
N SER A 542 29.81 -52.21 -64.25
CA SER A 542 30.97 -51.24 -64.61
C SER A 542 32.35 -51.15 -63.77
N THR A 543 33.42 -50.36 -64.15
CA THR A 543 34.83 -50.27 -63.49
C THR A 543 35.75 -48.96 -63.63
N CYS A 544 36.74 -48.65 -62.71
CA CYS A 544 37.75 -47.49 -62.73
C CYS A 544 39.16 -47.76 -62.04
N LEU A 545 40.12 -46.78 -61.96
CA LEU A 545 41.57 -46.89 -61.59
C LEU A 545 42.07 -46.12 -60.31
N PRO A 546 43.30 -46.39 -59.77
CA PRO A 546 43.94 -45.66 -58.68
C PRO A 546 44.03 -44.14 -58.84
N GLY A 547 43.22 -43.44 -58.03
CA GLY A 547 43.05 -41.99 -58.08
C GLY A 547 41.72 -41.50 -58.68
N SER A 548 40.81 -42.38 -59.13
CA SER A 548 39.56 -41.99 -59.84
C SER A 548 38.35 -42.98 -59.76
N SER A 549 37.12 -42.51 -60.04
CA SER A 549 35.81 -43.24 -59.90
C SER A 549 34.63 -42.70 -60.78
N ALA A 550 33.51 -43.44 -60.95
CA ALA A 550 32.39 -43.20 -61.93
C ALA A 550 30.92 -43.01 -61.38
N LEU A 551 29.88 -43.04 -62.25
CA LEU A 551 28.55 -42.38 -62.10
C LEU A 551 27.28 -43.20 -62.57
N PRO A 552 26.02 -42.73 -62.32
CA PRO A 552 24.76 -43.49 -62.53
C PRO A 552 24.14 -43.47 -63.93
N GLY A 553 23.17 -44.37 -64.16
CA GLY A 553 22.28 -44.33 -65.34
C GLY A 553 23.01 -44.63 -66.64
N ALA A 554 24.00 -45.51 -66.56
CA ALA A 554 24.92 -45.79 -67.65
C ALA A 554 24.24 -46.52 -68.81
N THR A 555 24.78 -46.34 -70.01
CA THR A 555 24.54 -47.20 -71.18
C THR A 555 25.83 -47.84 -71.71
N ASP A 556 26.96 -47.58 -71.05
CA ASP A 556 28.31 -48.09 -71.35
C ASP A 556 29.14 -48.16 -70.04
N PRO A 557 29.99 -49.19 -69.82
CA PRO A 557 30.60 -49.47 -68.53
C PRO A 557 31.94 -48.76 -68.21
N LEU A 558 32.54 -47.92 -69.09
CA LEU A 558 33.94 -47.47 -68.92
C LEU A 558 34.27 -45.98 -69.16
N ALA A 559 33.34 -45.15 -69.63
CA ALA A 559 33.69 -43.82 -70.17
C ALA A 559 34.03 -42.68 -69.16
N ASN A 560 33.85 -42.84 -67.83
CA ASN A 560 33.58 -41.70 -66.92
C ASN A 560 34.36 -41.67 -65.54
N CYS A 561 35.67 -41.31 -65.44
CA CYS A 561 36.41 -41.21 -64.13
C CYS A 561 37.38 -39.95 -63.97
N THR A 562 37.69 -39.41 -62.76
CA THR A 562 38.48 -38.14 -62.49
C THR A 562 39.41 -38.07 -61.21
N ILE A 563 40.29 -37.04 -61.01
CA ILE A 563 41.51 -37.00 -60.08
C ILE A 563 41.52 -35.92 -58.94
N CYS A 564 42.43 -36.03 -57.92
CA CYS A 564 42.49 -35.30 -56.61
C CYS A 564 43.54 -34.14 -56.41
N ASN A 565 43.55 -33.46 -55.23
CA ASN A 565 44.26 -32.17 -54.96
C ASN A 565 44.96 -32.04 -53.56
N SER A 566 45.66 -30.90 -53.29
CA SER A 566 46.38 -30.60 -52.03
C SER A 566 45.58 -30.76 -50.73
N GLY A 567 46.28 -31.15 -49.65
CA GLY A 567 45.67 -31.45 -48.35
C GLY A 567 44.92 -32.79 -48.32
N ARG A 568 44.94 -33.55 -49.43
CA ARG A 568 44.19 -34.80 -49.63
C ARG A 568 44.97 -35.85 -50.44
N PHE A 569 44.57 -37.11 -50.30
CA PHE A 569 45.11 -38.28 -51.02
C PHE A 569 44.01 -39.29 -51.42
N CYS A 570 44.26 -40.18 -52.39
CA CYS A 570 43.23 -41.01 -53.07
C CYS A 570 43.75 -42.39 -53.52
N ALA A 571 42.89 -43.42 -53.52
CA ALA A 571 43.27 -44.83 -53.73
C ALA A 571 42.62 -45.56 -54.95
N GLY A 572 41.42 -45.16 -55.37
CA GLY A 572 40.75 -45.54 -56.64
C GLY A 572 39.97 -46.86 -56.70
N GLY A 573 39.48 -47.19 -57.89
CA GLY A 573 38.46 -48.21 -58.10
C GLY A 573 37.07 -47.65 -57.76
N SER A 574 36.28 -48.40 -56.98
CA SER A 574 34.98 -47.94 -56.46
C SER A 574 35.10 -47.19 -55.11
N ALA A 575 36.23 -46.50 -54.85
CA ALA A 575 36.61 -45.98 -53.52
C ALA A 575 37.05 -44.49 -53.50
N ILE A 576 37.07 -43.85 -52.31
CA ILE A 576 36.90 -42.40 -52.12
C ILE A 576 38.06 -41.62 -51.38
N PRO A 577 38.20 -40.28 -51.56
CA PRO A 577 39.33 -39.43 -51.08
C PRO A 577 39.47 -39.09 -49.57
N GLN A 578 40.70 -38.89 -49.05
CA GLN A 578 41.06 -38.62 -47.62
C GLN A 578 42.05 -37.42 -47.40
N VAL A 579 42.61 -37.16 -46.18
CA VAL A 579 43.24 -35.87 -45.71
C VAL A 579 44.62 -36.01 -44.97
N THR A 580 45.44 -34.94 -44.88
CA THR A 580 46.80 -34.84 -44.24
C THR A 580 46.92 -33.92 -42.98
N HIS A 581 47.94 -34.07 -42.11
CA HIS A 581 48.08 -33.36 -40.80
C HIS A 581 49.52 -32.91 -40.41
N CYS A 582 49.67 -31.79 -39.66
CA CYS A 582 50.90 -31.26 -39.02
C CYS A 582 50.58 -30.66 -37.62
N PRO A 583 51.57 -30.48 -36.71
CA PRO A 583 51.33 -29.90 -35.38
C PRO A 583 51.14 -28.36 -35.37
N PRO A 584 50.52 -27.78 -34.33
CA PRO A 584 50.43 -26.33 -34.12
C PRO A 584 51.80 -25.65 -34.16
N GLY A 585 51.85 -24.48 -34.80
CA GLY A 585 53.07 -23.77 -35.16
C GLY A 585 53.68 -24.17 -36.50
N GLN A 586 53.17 -25.19 -37.24
CA GLN A 586 53.84 -25.77 -38.42
C GLN A 586 52.94 -26.11 -39.65
N ALA A 587 53.50 -26.23 -40.88
CA ALA A 587 52.75 -26.27 -42.17
C ALA A 587 53.23 -27.28 -43.28
N SER A 588 52.40 -27.65 -44.29
CA SER A 588 52.62 -28.78 -45.25
C SER A 588 52.27 -28.52 -46.78
N PRO A 589 52.82 -29.31 -47.77
CA PRO A 589 52.76 -29.05 -49.24
C PRO A 589 51.76 -29.86 -50.14
N ARG A 590 51.88 -29.75 -51.49
CA ARG A 590 51.02 -30.37 -52.55
C ARG A 590 51.42 -31.80 -52.96
N ASN A 591 50.46 -32.54 -53.54
CA ASN A 591 50.58 -33.91 -54.06
C ASN A 591 51.05 -34.95 -53.04
N ALA A 592 50.39 -34.99 -51.88
CA ALA A 592 50.68 -35.94 -50.82
C ALA A 592 50.06 -37.32 -51.11
N SER A 593 50.88 -38.37 -51.02
CA SER A 593 50.45 -39.78 -51.05
C SER A 593 50.38 -40.43 -49.66
N ASP A 594 50.80 -39.70 -48.62
CA ASP A 594 50.87 -40.12 -47.21
C ASP A 594 50.55 -38.91 -46.31
N ALA A 595 50.35 -39.10 -45.00
CA ALA A 595 49.55 -38.23 -44.16
C ALA A 595 50.32 -37.18 -43.31
N THR A 596 51.59 -37.40 -42.90
CA THR A 596 52.16 -36.66 -41.74
C THR A 596 53.63 -36.20 -41.79
N LEU A 597 54.47 -36.65 -42.73
CA LEU A 597 55.94 -36.57 -42.57
C LEU A 597 56.66 -35.23 -42.91
N ASN A 598 55.96 -34.13 -43.22
CA ASN A 598 56.59 -32.91 -43.82
C ASN A 598 56.07 -31.56 -43.23
N CYS A 599 56.72 -30.98 -42.20
CA CYS A 599 56.26 -29.75 -41.47
C CYS A 599 57.41 -28.77 -41.02
N SER A 600 57.13 -27.47 -40.74
CA SER A 600 58.12 -26.42 -40.30
C SER A 600 57.57 -25.15 -39.58
N GLU A 601 58.33 -24.48 -38.69
CA GLU A 601 57.92 -23.46 -37.65
C GLU A 601 57.83 -21.94 -37.99
N CYS A 602 57.25 -21.12 -37.07
CA CYS A 602 56.99 -19.67 -37.15
C CYS A 602 57.72 -18.78 -36.08
N ALA A 603 57.81 -17.46 -36.29
CA ALA A 603 58.61 -16.49 -35.47
C ALA A 603 57.77 -15.47 -34.65
N GLN A 604 58.40 -14.64 -33.79
CA GLN A 604 57.68 -13.64 -32.97
C GLN A 604 56.93 -12.61 -33.83
N GLY A 605 55.69 -12.29 -33.43
CA GLY A 605 54.79 -11.46 -34.24
C GLY A 605 54.13 -12.23 -35.40
N THR A 606 54.31 -13.56 -35.47
CA THR A 606 53.65 -14.47 -36.42
C THR A 606 53.20 -15.76 -35.74
N PHE A 607 52.25 -16.48 -36.34
CA PHE A 607 51.64 -17.68 -35.79
C PHE A 607 51.24 -18.71 -36.86
N SER A 608 50.99 -19.97 -36.47
CA SER A 608 50.18 -20.93 -37.25
C SER A 608 49.41 -21.91 -36.33
N PRO A 609 48.13 -22.23 -36.59
CA PRO A 609 47.36 -23.19 -35.79
C PRO A 609 47.72 -24.66 -36.06
N GLY A 610 48.57 -24.95 -37.05
CA GLY A 610 48.92 -26.31 -37.45
C GLY A 610 47.94 -26.94 -38.45
N GLY A 611 48.39 -28.03 -39.07
CA GLY A 611 47.71 -28.68 -40.20
C GLY A 611 48.31 -28.27 -41.55
N SER A 612 47.47 -28.05 -42.55
CA SER A 612 47.91 -27.64 -43.91
C SER A 612 48.06 -26.12 -44.07
N THR A 613 48.45 -25.40 -43.00
CA THR A 613 48.28 -23.95 -42.82
C THR A 613 49.60 -23.23 -42.53
N ALA A 614 49.98 -22.29 -43.40
CA ALA A 614 51.24 -21.53 -43.31
C ALA A 614 51.23 -20.42 -42.24
N CYS A 615 52.43 -19.98 -41.83
CA CYS A 615 52.61 -18.90 -40.85
C CYS A 615 52.05 -17.55 -41.34
N ALA A 616 51.37 -16.81 -40.46
CA ALA A 616 50.75 -15.51 -40.71
C ALA A 616 51.05 -14.50 -39.57
N PRO A 617 50.96 -13.18 -39.77
CA PRO A 617 51.24 -12.20 -38.71
C PRO A 617 50.19 -12.21 -37.58
N THR A 618 50.62 -11.97 -36.33
CA THR A 618 49.73 -11.79 -35.17
C THR A 618 49.04 -10.43 -35.20
N THR A 619 47.83 -10.37 -34.65
CA THR A 619 46.98 -9.16 -34.65
C THR A 619 46.61 -8.73 -33.23
N CYS A 620 47.59 -8.71 -32.31
CA CYS A 620 47.34 -8.42 -30.90
C CYS A 620 46.59 -7.08 -30.70
N PRO A 621 45.52 -7.03 -29.89
CA PRO A 621 44.82 -5.78 -29.65
C PRO A 621 45.74 -4.76 -28.94
N PRO A 622 45.53 -3.44 -29.14
CA PRO A 622 46.20 -2.41 -28.37
C PRO A 622 46.10 -2.68 -26.86
N GLY A 623 47.20 -2.51 -26.15
CA GLY A 623 47.36 -2.95 -24.76
C GLY A 623 48.05 -4.30 -24.57
N THR A 624 48.31 -5.06 -25.63
CA THR A 624 48.88 -6.42 -25.56
C THR A 624 49.99 -6.68 -26.57
N ALA A 625 50.82 -7.71 -26.34
CA ALA A 625 51.92 -8.13 -27.22
C ALA A 625 52.10 -9.67 -27.26
N ALA A 626 52.56 -10.22 -28.39
CA ALA A 626 52.74 -11.67 -28.60
C ALA A 626 54.15 -12.19 -28.25
N ASN A 627 54.18 -13.46 -27.85
CA ASN A 627 55.40 -14.22 -27.60
C ASN A 627 55.95 -14.90 -28.87
N VAL A 628 57.14 -15.51 -28.78
CA VAL A 628 57.76 -16.28 -29.89
C VAL A 628 57.03 -17.62 -30.07
N GLY A 629 56.89 -18.10 -31.31
CA GLY A 629 56.33 -19.43 -31.60
C GLY A 629 54.82 -19.53 -31.33
N ALA A 630 54.06 -18.47 -31.62
CA ALA A 630 52.63 -18.46 -31.38
C ALA A 630 51.88 -19.48 -32.26
N ALA A 631 50.87 -20.13 -31.69
CA ALA A 631 49.96 -21.03 -32.38
C ALA A 631 48.68 -20.33 -32.87
N ASP A 632 48.40 -19.11 -32.40
CA ASP A 632 47.20 -18.34 -32.77
C ASP A 632 47.49 -16.83 -32.93
N ALA A 633 46.66 -16.13 -33.70
CA ALA A 633 46.78 -14.70 -33.99
C ALA A 633 46.59 -13.78 -32.76
N LEU A 634 45.85 -14.27 -31.75
CA LEU A 634 45.26 -13.47 -30.68
C LEU A 634 45.40 -14.12 -29.29
N ALA A 635 45.22 -15.45 -29.19
CA ALA A 635 45.09 -16.18 -27.93
C ALA A 635 46.36 -16.23 -27.07
N GLN A 636 47.49 -15.73 -27.58
CA GLN A 636 48.80 -15.71 -26.90
C GLN A 636 49.40 -14.29 -26.80
N CYS A 637 48.53 -13.27 -26.88
CA CYS A 637 48.87 -11.88 -26.60
C CYS A 637 48.70 -11.57 -25.10
N SER A 638 49.78 -11.17 -24.41
CA SER A 638 49.76 -10.80 -22.98
C SER A 638 49.61 -9.28 -22.78
N PRO A 639 48.85 -8.81 -21.78
CA PRO A 639 48.67 -7.38 -21.54
C PRO A 639 49.89 -6.71 -20.89
N CYS A 640 50.10 -5.44 -21.21
CA CYS A 640 51.18 -4.64 -20.64
C CYS A 640 50.98 -4.39 -19.12
N PRO A 641 52.04 -4.52 -18.29
CA PRO A 641 51.94 -4.26 -16.85
C PRO A 641 51.64 -2.79 -16.52
N LEU A 642 51.17 -2.53 -15.30
CA LEU A 642 50.84 -1.19 -14.79
C LEU A 642 51.93 -0.16 -15.12
N GLY A 643 51.50 1.02 -15.56
CA GLY A 643 52.37 2.11 -15.99
C GLY A 643 52.90 1.98 -17.43
N THR A 644 52.78 0.84 -18.10
CA THR A 644 53.35 0.62 -19.46
C THR A 644 52.27 0.40 -20.52
N PHE A 645 52.55 0.79 -21.78
CA PHE A 645 51.56 0.73 -22.87
C PHE A 645 52.09 0.09 -24.17
N SER A 646 51.19 -0.45 -25.01
CA SER A 646 51.52 -0.88 -26.39
C SER A 646 50.38 -0.53 -27.37
N PRO A 647 50.69 0.01 -28.57
CA PRO A 647 49.68 0.23 -29.62
C PRO A 647 49.20 -1.06 -30.30
N GLY A 648 49.75 -2.24 -29.95
CA GLY A 648 49.30 -3.54 -30.45
C GLY A 648 49.91 -3.97 -31.79
N GLY A 649 49.24 -4.91 -32.47
CA GLY A 649 49.72 -5.58 -33.68
C GLY A 649 50.92 -6.48 -33.40
N THR A 650 52.12 -5.96 -33.69
CA THR A 650 53.41 -6.59 -33.44
C THR A 650 54.29 -5.82 -32.44
N ALA A 651 53.78 -4.74 -31.84
CA ALA A 651 54.54 -3.86 -30.96
C ALA A 651 54.62 -4.37 -29.50
N ALA A 652 55.79 -4.22 -28.88
CA ALA A 652 56.03 -4.51 -27.47
C ALA A 652 55.56 -3.37 -26.54
N CYS A 653 55.46 -3.67 -25.24
CA CYS A 653 55.11 -2.69 -24.19
C CYS A 653 56.25 -1.70 -23.91
N ASN A 654 55.93 -0.43 -23.69
CA ASN A 654 56.87 0.69 -23.59
C ASN A 654 56.43 1.75 -22.54
N GLY A 655 57.42 2.48 -22.01
CA GLY A 655 57.26 3.76 -21.30
C GLY A 655 56.53 3.75 -19.94
N PRO A 656 56.50 4.91 -19.23
CA PRO A 656 55.51 5.24 -18.20
C PRO A 656 54.28 5.96 -18.82
N THR A 657 53.11 5.82 -18.20
CA THR A 657 51.84 6.51 -18.56
C THR A 657 51.68 7.88 -17.89
N ALA A 658 50.80 8.73 -18.43
CA ALA A 658 50.60 10.12 -17.97
C ALA A 658 49.13 10.48 -17.70
N CYS A 659 48.52 9.86 -16.68
CA CYS A 659 47.13 10.15 -16.29
C CYS A 659 46.95 11.51 -15.58
N LEU A 660 45.75 12.08 -15.63
CA LEU A 660 45.38 13.28 -14.89
C LEU A 660 45.02 12.95 -13.42
N PRO A 661 45.11 13.91 -12.48
CA PRO A 661 44.56 13.74 -11.13
C PRO A 661 43.08 13.32 -11.17
N GLY A 662 42.68 12.43 -10.26
CA GLY A 662 41.38 11.75 -10.29
C GLY A 662 41.34 10.49 -11.16
N PHE A 663 42.38 10.24 -11.96
CA PHE A 663 42.50 9.08 -12.84
C PHE A 663 43.79 8.29 -12.56
N ALA A 664 43.76 6.98 -12.81
CA ALA A 664 44.86 6.05 -12.53
C ALA A 664 45.18 5.17 -13.74
N SER A 665 46.44 4.74 -13.86
CA SER A 665 46.88 3.81 -14.91
C SER A 665 46.34 2.39 -14.67
N THR A 666 46.09 1.64 -15.76
CA THR A 666 45.61 0.25 -15.70
C THR A 666 46.52 -0.73 -16.43
N ILE A 667 46.28 -2.03 -16.20
CA ILE A 667 46.93 -3.13 -16.93
C ILE A 667 46.40 -3.15 -18.37
N GLY A 668 47.29 -3.26 -19.34
CA GLY A 668 46.95 -3.32 -20.76
C GLY A 668 46.74 -1.97 -21.42
N ALA A 669 47.53 -0.94 -21.07
CA ALA A 669 47.34 0.39 -21.64
C ALA A 669 47.63 0.45 -23.15
N ALA A 670 46.73 1.07 -23.92
CA ALA A 670 46.86 1.14 -25.39
C ALA A 670 47.77 2.29 -25.87
N THR A 671 47.78 3.42 -25.15
CA THR A 671 48.63 4.59 -25.41
C THR A 671 48.99 5.28 -24.09
N VAL A 672 49.91 6.24 -24.10
CA VAL A 672 50.38 7.01 -22.92
C VAL A 672 49.25 7.51 -22.00
N ASN A 673 48.10 7.88 -22.58
CA ASN A 673 46.91 8.36 -21.85
C ASN A 673 45.68 7.45 -22.04
N GLY A 674 45.77 6.43 -22.90
CA GLY A 674 44.60 5.75 -23.50
C GLY A 674 43.86 4.76 -22.62
N SER A 675 44.29 4.58 -21.36
CA SER A 675 43.70 3.61 -20.42
C SER A 675 43.73 4.11 -18.97
N CYS A 676 43.67 5.43 -18.80
CA CYS A 676 43.49 6.09 -17.51
C CYS A 676 42.03 5.96 -17.05
N ILE A 677 41.76 5.18 -16.00
CA ILE A 677 40.41 5.04 -15.44
C ILE A 677 40.18 6.09 -14.35
N GLN A 678 38.95 6.61 -14.25
CA GLN A 678 38.55 7.45 -13.12
C GLN A 678 38.50 6.57 -11.86
N CYS A 679 39.04 7.06 -10.74
CA CYS A 679 38.93 6.33 -9.48
C CYS A 679 37.47 6.25 -9.02
N GLY A 680 37.04 5.06 -8.58
CA GLY A 680 35.69 4.85 -8.05
C GLY A 680 35.41 5.69 -6.80
N GLY A 681 34.13 5.81 -6.44
CA GLY A 681 33.75 6.47 -5.19
C GLY A 681 34.42 5.81 -3.98
N GLY A 682 34.91 6.62 -3.04
CA GLY A 682 35.81 6.19 -1.97
C GLY A 682 37.31 6.17 -2.31
N PHE A 683 37.71 6.50 -3.55
CA PHE A 683 39.12 6.47 -3.95
C PHE A 683 39.59 7.75 -4.66
N PHE A 684 40.85 8.12 -4.45
CA PHE A 684 41.52 9.26 -5.08
C PHE A 684 42.79 8.86 -5.84
N SER A 685 43.23 9.71 -6.78
CA SER A 685 44.53 9.59 -7.47
C SER A 685 45.14 10.96 -7.74
N ILE A 686 46.46 11.06 -7.65
CA ILE A 686 47.24 12.27 -8.00
C ILE A 686 47.65 12.33 -9.47
N GLY A 687 47.38 11.28 -10.26
CA GLY A 687 47.73 11.17 -11.68
C GLY A 687 49.09 10.52 -11.97
N GLY A 688 49.56 10.62 -13.21
CA GLY A 688 50.77 9.98 -13.70
C GLY A 688 50.60 8.47 -13.94
N ASP A 689 51.46 7.68 -13.31
CA ASP A 689 51.43 6.22 -13.24
C ASP A 689 50.79 5.70 -11.93
N SER A 690 50.36 6.60 -11.03
CA SER A 690 49.81 6.22 -9.73
C SER A 690 48.48 5.46 -9.80
N SER A 691 48.28 4.56 -8.83
CA SER A 691 47.07 3.79 -8.62
C SER A 691 46.08 4.51 -7.69
N CYS A 692 44.78 4.25 -7.85
CA CYS A 692 43.75 4.73 -6.94
C CYS A 692 44.00 4.28 -5.49
N ASN A 693 43.94 5.22 -4.54
CA ASN A 693 44.14 5.01 -3.10
C ASN A 693 42.89 5.44 -2.30
N ALA A 694 42.71 4.95 -1.08
CA ALA A 694 41.50 5.17 -0.27
C ALA A 694 41.36 6.62 0.24
N THR A 695 40.15 7.19 0.20
CA THR A 695 39.84 8.49 0.84
C THR A 695 39.50 8.36 2.32
N ALA A 696 39.79 9.42 3.07
CA ALA A 696 39.69 9.50 4.52
C ALA A 696 38.42 10.24 5.00
N CYS A 697 37.28 10.00 4.35
CA CYS A 697 36.00 10.63 4.73
C CYS A 697 35.48 10.12 6.08
N ALA A 698 34.87 11.00 6.87
CA ALA A 698 34.21 10.65 8.12
C ALA A 698 32.90 9.87 7.90
N PRO A 699 32.40 9.10 8.90
CA PRO A 699 31.08 8.47 8.82
C PRO A 699 29.96 9.48 8.53
N GLY A 700 29.02 9.10 7.67
CA GLY A 700 27.98 10.01 7.15
C GLY A 700 28.42 10.85 5.94
N PHE A 701 29.70 10.76 5.53
CA PHE A 701 30.24 11.43 4.36
C PHE A 701 30.83 10.41 3.36
N GLY A 702 30.48 10.55 2.08
CA GLY A 702 31.02 9.76 0.98
C GLY A 702 31.96 10.58 0.10
N SER A 703 32.88 9.91 -0.60
CA SER A 703 33.66 10.53 -1.68
C SER A 703 33.11 10.09 -3.04
N PRO A 704 32.62 11.00 -3.89
CA PRO A 704 32.20 10.64 -5.26
C PRO A 704 33.41 10.22 -6.12
N PRO A 705 33.18 9.60 -7.29
CA PRO A 705 34.24 9.14 -8.18
C PRO A 705 35.13 10.27 -8.71
N GLY A 706 36.43 10.01 -8.89
CA GLY A 706 37.40 10.95 -9.43
C GLY A 706 37.94 11.95 -8.41
N ALA A 707 38.10 11.54 -7.14
CA ALA A 707 38.76 12.39 -6.16
C ALA A 707 40.25 12.61 -6.50
N THR A 708 40.75 13.82 -6.31
CA THR A 708 42.15 14.21 -6.56
C THR A 708 42.99 14.26 -5.28
N ASP A 709 42.34 14.30 -4.12
CA ASP A 709 42.93 14.28 -2.79
C ASP A 709 42.16 13.32 -1.85
N SER A 710 42.86 12.89 -0.81
CA SER A 710 42.39 12.07 0.30
C SER A 710 41.16 12.59 1.06
N THR A 711 40.90 13.90 1.09
CA THR A 711 39.85 14.51 1.93
C THR A 711 39.03 15.61 1.24
N ALA A 712 39.60 16.33 0.27
CA ALA A 712 39.04 17.58 -0.27
C ALA A 712 37.67 17.46 -0.99
N GLN A 713 37.17 16.25 -1.25
CA GLN A 713 35.93 15.99 -1.99
C GLN A 713 34.88 15.17 -1.22
N CYS A 714 35.09 14.92 0.08
CA CYS A 714 34.07 14.27 0.93
C CYS A 714 32.79 15.13 1.03
N ARG A 715 31.63 14.54 0.75
CA ARG A 715 30.30 15.18 0.79
C ARG A 715 29.39 14.45 1.77
N VAL A 716 28.52 15.19 2.44
CA VAL A 716 27.48 14.57 3.29
C VAL A 716 26.52 13.76 2.43
N CYS A 717 26.11 12.57 2.90
CA CYS A 717 25.10 11.80 2.20
C CYS A 717 23.71 12.41 2.45
N GLU A 718 22.94 12.64 1.38
CA GLU A 718 21.59 13.18 1.43
C GLU A 718 20.57 12.10 1.85
N GLU A 719 19.31 12.48 2.08
CA GLU A 719 18.24 11.53 2.42
C GLU A 719 18.15 10.40 1.38
N GLY A 720 17.98 9.17 1.85
CA GLY A 720 18.08 7.96 1.01
C GLY A 720 19.47 7.33 0.94
N PHE A 721 20.54 7.99 1.40
CA PHE A 721 21.92 7.51 1.25
C PHE A 721 22.71 7.51 2.57
N TYR A 722 23.62 6.54 2.70
CA TYR A 722 24.51 6.37 3.86
C TYR A 722 25.97 6.20 3.44
N SER A 723 26.89 6.48 4.35
CA SER A 723 28.31 6.10 4.23
C SER A 723 28.86 5.71 5.60
N PRO A 724 29.51 4.55 5.75
CA PRO A 724 30.21 4.20 7.00
C PRO A 724 31.44 5.08 7.26
N GLY A 725 31.85 5.92 6.29
CA GLY A 725 33.13 6.60 6.27
C GLY A 725 34.25 5.66 5.83
N LEU A 726 35.39 6.25 5.43
CA LEU A 726 36.58 5.61 4.87
C LEU A 726 36.32 4.76 3.60
N GLN A 727 37.06 5.05 2.53
CA GLN A 727 37.05 4.24 1.30
C GLN A 727 35.65 4.00 0.68
N SER A 728 34.69 4.89 0.97
CA SER A 728 33.28 4.71 0.66
C SER A 728 32.68 5.91 -0.07
N ASP A 729 31.73 5.65 -0.96
CA ASP A 729 30.81 6.66 -1.51
C ASP A 729 29.48 6.66 -0.72
N CYS A 730 28.57 7.57 -1.05
CA CYS A 730 27.21 7.56 -0.52
C CYS A 730 26.40 6.44 -1.20
N LEU A 731 26.17 5.35 -0.48
CA LEU A 731 25.45 4.16 -0.92
C LEU A 731 23.94 4.29 -0.59
N PRO A 732 23.03 3.76 -1.42
CA PRO A 732 21.60 3.80 -1.11
C PRO A 732 21.28 2.99 0.15
N MET A 733 20.42 3.53 1.00
CA MET A 733 19.93 2.84 2.20
C MET A 733 19.06 1.62 1.84
N THR A 734 18.91 0.71 2.79
CA THR A 734 18.10 -0.51 2.65
C THR A 734 17.00 -0.55 3.72
N CYS A 735 16.21 0.52 3.83
CA CYS A 735 15.09 0.55 4.75
C CYS A 735 14.06 -0.52 4.41
N ALA A 736 13.47 -1.15 5.42
CA ALA A 736 12.35 -2.05 5.22
C ALA A 736 11.14 -1.28 4.64
N PRO A 737 10.30 -1.92 3.80
CA PRO A 737 9.01 -1.37 3.41
C PRO A 737 8.22 -0.87 4.63
N GLY A 738 7.58 0.29 4.51
CA GLY A 738 6.95 0.98 5.64
C GLY A 738 7.89 1.89 6.45
N SER A 739 9.19 1.90 6.15
CA SER A 739 10.17 2.79 6.78
C SER A 739 10.90 3.65 5.75
N GLY A 740 10.91 4.96 5.96
CA GLY A 740 11.54 5.92 5.07
C GLY A 740 12.96 6.30 5.48
N ALA A 741 13.80 6.59 4.50
CA ALA A 741 15.19 7.03 4.67
C ALA A 741 15.32 8.54 4.98
N ASN A 742 14.49 9.05 5.89
CA ASN A 742 14.27 10.47 6.19
C ASN A 742 15.39 11.17 7.01
N ALA A 743 16.65 10.81 6.78
CA ALA A 743 17.78 11.44 7.44
C ALA A 743 19.01 11.50 6.53
N SER A 744 19.65 12.67 6.48
CA SER A 744 20.98 12.86 5.91
C SER A 744 22.08 12.43 6.89
N ALA A 745 23.32 12.32 6.38
CA ALA A 745 24.50 11.87 7.11
C ALA A 745 24.38 10.46 7.74
N ALA A 746 23.56 9.58 7.17
CA ALA A 746 23.39 8.22 7.67
C ALA A 746 24.72 7.42 7.66
N THR A 747 25.00 6.69 8.73
CA THR A 747 26.26 5.96 8.94
C THR A 747 26.17 4.45 8.66
N SER A 748 24.95 3.93 8.50
CA SER A 748 24.65 2.51 8.27
C SER A 748 23.41 2.38 7.37
N PRO A 749 23.26 1.26 6.63
CA PRO A 749 22.16 1.07 5.68
C PRO A 749 20.75 1.09 6.30
N THR A 750 20.65 0.94 7.63
CA THR A 750 19.37 0.89 8.37
C THR A 750 19.29 1.80 9.59
N SER A 751 20.40 2.39 10.05
CA SER A 751 20.47 3.07 11.37
C SER A 751 19.59 4.29 11.55
N SER A 752 19.09 4.87 10.45
CA SER A 752 18.25 6.07 10.44
C SER A 752 16.95 5.90 9.64
N CYS A 753 16.55 4.65 9.36
CA CYS A 753 15.24 4.35 8.80
C CYS A 753 14.14 4.62 9.83
N LEU A 754 13.15 5.44 9.47
CA LEU A 754 12.05 5.81 10.36
C LEU A 754 10.73 5.25 9.82
N VAL A 755 10.00 4.49 10.65
CA VAL A 755 8.67 3.98 10.31
C VAL A 755 7.74 5.14 9.95
N CYS A 756 7.15 5.11 8.76
CA CYS A 756 6.33 6.21 8.28
C CYS A 756 5.10 6.42 9.17
N LYS A 757 4.76 7.69 9.41
CA LYS A 757 3.57 8.06 10.20
C LYS A 757 2.30 7.77 9.39
N ALA A 758 1.17 7.59 10.07
CA ALA A 758 -0.13 7.47 9.41
C ALA A 758 -0.36 8.66 8.45
N GLY A 759 -0.88 8.37 7.25
CA GLY A 759 -0.94 9.33 6.14
C GLY A 759 0.36 9.45 5.30
N SER A 760 1.37 8.62 5.56
CA SER A 760 2.60 8.55 4.77
C SER A 760 3.06 7.11 4.53
N PHE A 761 3.66 6.86 3.37
CA PHE A 761 4.18 5.55 2.96
C PHE A 761 5.64 5.62 2.51
N SER A 762 6.34 4.49 2.54
CA SER A 762 7.58 4.30 1.77
C SER A 762 7.73 2.84 1.33
N PRO A 763 8.05 2.56 0.04
CA PRO A 763 8.34 1.21 -0.44
C PRO A 763 9.66 0.64 0.11
N GLY A 764 10.37 1.39 0.97
CA GLY A 764 11.65 1.01 1.54
C GLY A 764 12.85 1.41 0.66
N GLY A 765 13.99 0.75 0.88
CA GLY A 765 15.25 1.09 0.22
C GLY A 765 15.73 2.49 0.62
N SER A 766 15.97 3.33 -0.39
CA SER A 766 16.37 4.73 -0.26
C SER A 766 15.21 5.72 -0.31
N ALA A 767 13.95 5.27 -0.38
CA ALA A 767 12.81 6.18 -0.47
C ALA A 767 12.49 6.83 0.90
N PRO A 768 12.38 8.16 1.00
CA PRO A 768 11.81 8.81 2.18
C PRO A 768 10.30 8.55 2.29
N CYS A 769 9.72 8.79 3.46
CA CYS A 769 8.28 8.74 3.65
C CYS A 769 7.58 9.84 2.83
N LEU A 770 6.74 9.42 1.88
CA LEU A 770 5.95 10.25 0.97
C LEU A 770 4.48 10.30 1.44
N PRO A 771 3.70 11.35 1.11
CA PRO A 771 2.27 11.41 1.44
C PRO A 771 1.47 10.34 0.68
N THR A 772 0.48 9.74 1.33
CA THR A 772 -0.46 8.80 0.68
C THR A 772 -1.52 9.49 -0.17
N ALA A 773 -2.17 8.71 -1.04
CA ALA A 773 -3.25 9.14 -1.93
C ALA A 773 -4.59 8.45 -1.57
N CYS A 774 -4.88 8.31 -0.28
CA CYS A 774 -6.08 7.64 0.20
C CYS A 774 -7.38 8.32 -0.30
N PRO A 775 -8.43 7.58 -0.69
CA PRO A 775 -9.72 8.18 -1.01
C PRO A 775 -10.34 8.87 0.24
N PRO A 776 -11.21 9.88 0.05
CA PRO A 776 -11.97 10.47 1.16
C PRO A 776 -12.73 9.39 1.96
N GLY A 777 -12.82 9.59 3.27
CA GLY A 777 -13.31 8.57 4.20
C GLY A 777 -12.26 7.59 4.71
N THR A 778 -11.03 7.61 4.17
CA THR A 778 -9.97 6.66 4.56
C THR A 778 -8.66 7.35 4.97
N THR A 779 -7.81 6.61 5.67
CA THR A 779 -6.44 7.01 6.05
C THR A 779 -5.48 5.85 5.81
N SER A 780 -4.20 6.16 5.61
CA SER A 780 -3.14 5.15 5.63
C SER A 780 -2.66 4.89 7.07
N PRO A 781 -2.43 3.64 7.49
CA PRO A 781 -1.90 3.29 8.81
C PRO A 781 -0.43 3.72 8.98
N LYS A 782 0.07 3.62 10.21
CA LYS A 782 1.50 3.80 10.50
C LYS A 782 2.30 2.65 9.86
N GLY A 783 3.36 2.99 9.14
CA GLY A 783 4.26 2.04 8.51
C GLY A 783 3.72 1.40 7.22
N ALA A 784 2.95 2.15 6.44
CA ALA A 784 2.48 1.74 5.12
C ALA A 784 3.60 1.75 4.07
N ASP A 785 3.59 0.79 3.15
CA ASP A 785 4.59 0.63 2.09
C ASP A 785 4.10 1.01 0.69
N VAL A 786 2.79 1.21 0.53
CA VAL A 786 2.12 1.58 -0.73
C VAL A 786 1.25 2.82 -0.57
N VAL A 787 1.03 3.52 -1.70
CA VAL A 787 0.44 4.87 -1.73
C VAL A 787 -1.06 4.93 -1.39
N ASP A 788 -1.81 3.86 -1.69
CA ASP A 788 -3.28 3.81 -1.69
C ASP A 788 -3.87 2.47 -1.23
N ARG A 789 -3.25 1.33 -1.58
CA ARG A 789 -3.82 -0.03 -1.36
C ARG A 789 -3.92 -0.48 0.10
N GLN A 790 -3.32 0.27 1.03
CA GLN A 790 -3.36 0.03 2.48
C GLN A 790 -4.24 1.02 3.24
N CYS A 791 -5.02 1.88 2.56
CA CYS A 791 -5.88 2.83 3.24
C CYS A 791 -7.09 2.13 3.90
N SER A 792 -7.22 2.28 5.22
CA SER A 792 -8.36 1.82 6.02
C SER A 792 -9.42 2.92 6.15
N SER A 793 -10.70 2.55 6.22
CA SER A 793 -11.77 3.50 6.57
C SER A 793 -11.52 4.15 7.92
N CYS A 794 -11.93 5.41 8.06
CA CYS A 794 -11.97 6.06 9.36
C CYS A 794 -13.06 5.45 10.23
N LEU A 795 -12.73 5.22 11.50
CA LEU A 795 -13.64 4.62 12.49
C LEU A 795 -14.80 5.58 12.80
N ALA A 796 -15.91 5.04 13.27
CA ALA A 796 -17.10 5.85 13.54
C ALA A 796 -16.82 6.98 14.55
N GLY A 797 -17.47 8.13 14.35
CA GLY A 797 -17.15 9.37 15.06
C GLY A 797 -15.94 10.12 14.51
N THR A 798 -15.17 9.55 13.59
CA THR A 798 -14.02 10.22 12.93
C THR A 798 -14.19 10.35 11.42
N TYR A 799 -13.51 11.32 10.81
CA TYR A 799 -13.57 11.61 9.38
C TYR A 799 -12.18 11.82 8.76
N SER A 800 -12.07 11.64 7.44
CA SER A 800 -10.88 12.04 6.67
C SER A 800 -11.24 12.61 5.30
N PRO A 801 -10.70 13.78 4.90
CA PRO A 801 -10.83 14.30 3.53
C PRO A 801 -9.99 13.51 2.50
N GLY A 802 -9.21 12.51 2.92
CA GLY A 802 -8.35 11.69 2.07
C GLY A 802 -6.90 12.20 1.96
N GLY A 803 -6.17 11.63 0.99
CA GLY A 803 -4.76 11.89 0.75
C GLY A 803 -3.87 11.38 1.88
N SER A 804 -3.15 12.31 2.51
CA SER A 804 -2.29 12.10 3.68
C SER A 804 -2.95 12.50 5.01
N ALA A 805 -4.25 12.82 5.01
CA ALA A 805 -4.97 13.17 6.23
C ALA A 805 -5.20 11.93 7.10
N ALA A 806 -4.64 11.94 8.32
CA ALA A 806 -5.07 11.04 9.38
C ALA A 806 -6.53 11.32 9.78
N CYS A 807 -7.25 10.29 10.21
CA CYS A 807 -8.62 10.46 10.72
C CYS A 807 -8.67 11.46 11.87
N ARG A 808 -9.65 12.37 11.82
CA ARG A 808 -9.87 13.43 12.81
C ARG A 808 -11.23 13.26 13.49
N PRO A 809 -11.38 13.70 14.75
CA PRO A 809 -12.69 13.83 15.39
C PRO A 809 -13.70 14.55 14.49
N ALA A 810 -14.89 13.98 14.31
CA ALA A 810 -16.03 14.69 13.71
C ALA A 810 -16.69 15.61 14.75
N SER A 811 -17.54 16.53 14.27
CA SER A 811 -18.31 17.45 15.11
C SER A 811 -19.81 17.32 14.82
N CYS A 812 -20.35 16.14 15.14
CA CYS A 812 -21.76 15.82 14.96
C CYS A 812 -22.64 16.37 16.10
N PRO A 813 -23.90 16.78 15.82
CA PRO A 813 -24.84 17.17 16.87
C PRO A 813 -25.25 15.97 17.75
N THR A 814 -25.76 16.24 18.95
CA THR A 814 -26.23 15.21 19.88
C THR A 814 -27.24 14.25 19.23
N GLY A 815 -27.00 12.95 19.36
CA GLY A 815 -27.77 11.88 18.73
C GLY A 815 -27.51 11.65 17.24
N PHE A 816 -26.41 12.20 16.71
CA PHE A 816 -25.85 11.89 15.40
C PHE A 816 -24.36 11.53 15.55
N SER A 817 -23.83 10.76 14.61
CA SER A 817 -22.43 10.34 14.54
C SER A 817 -21.97 10.31 13.09
N ALA A 818 -20.67 10.56 12.86
CA ALA A 818 -20.03 10.18 11.61
C ALA A 818 -20.06 8.63 11.52
N PRO A 819 -20.58 8.03 10.43
CA PRO A 819 -20.46 6.59 10.20
C PRO A 819 -19.01 6.22 9.86
N PRO A 820 -18.63 4.93 9.90
CA PRO A 820 -17.36 4.48 9.37
C PRO A 820 -17.19 4.94 7.91
N GLY A 821 -16.05 5.53 7.58
CA GLY A 821 -15.78 6.07 6.24
C GLY A 821 -16.26 7.51 5.99
N ALA A 822 -16.60 8.31 7.01
CA ALA A 822 -17.00 9.70 6.82
C ALA A 822 -15.89 10.57 6.19
N SER A 823 -16.26 11.37 5.19
CA SER A 823 -15.35 12.20 4.41
C SER A 823 -15.23 13.65 4.93
N THR A 824 -16.25 14.09 5.66
CA THR A 824 -16.42 15.45 6.20
C THR A 824 -16.67 15.42 7.71
N SER A 825 -16.40 16.56 8.37
CA SER A 825 -16.54 16.71 9.83
C SER A 825 -18.02 16.77 10.29
N LYS A 826 -18.95 17.08 9.38
CA LYS A 826 -20.32 17.47 9.75
C LYS A 826 -21.41 17.05 8.77
N ASP A 827 -21.14 17.07 7.47
CA ASP A 827 -22.17 16.83 6.46
C ASP A 827 -22.51 15.32 6.33
N ASP A 828 -21.54 14.45 6.66
CA ASP A 828 -21.69 12.99 6.74
C ASP A 828 -22.29 12.49 8.08
N CYS A 829 -22.72 13.37 9.00
CA CYS A 829 -23.26 12.96 10.30
C CYS A 829 -24.64 12.28 10.18
N VAL A 830 -24.71 10.98 10.45
CA VAL A 830 -25.93 10.17 10.40
C VAL A 830 -26.57 10.06 11.79
N ARG A 831 -27.92 10.10 11.87
CA ARG A 831 -28.65 9.87 13.12
C ARG A 831 -28.55 8.40 13.53
N CYS A 832 -28.23 8.12 14.79
CA CYS A 832 -28.21 6.76 15.33
C CYS A 832 -29.58 6.09 15.26
N ALA A 833 -29.60 4.77 15.07
CA ALA A 833 -30.80 3.96 15.09
C ALA A 833 -31.43 3.90 16.50
N GLU A 834 -32.72 3.55 16.58
CA GLU A 834 -33.35 3.22 17.86
C GLU A 834 -32.67 2.02 18.52
N GLY A 835 -32.53 2.05 19.85
CA GLY A 835 -31.65 1.12 20.56
C GLY A 835 -30.18 1.55 20.60
N PHE A 836 -29.83 2.66 19.94
CA PHE A 836 -28.50 3.29 19.99
C PHE A 836 -28.61 4.79 20.30
N TYR A 837 -27.57 5.35 20.92
CA TYR A 837 -27.49 6.79 21.21
C TYR A 837 -26.09 7.36 20.95
N SER A 838 -25.98 8.68 20.76
CA SER A 838 -24.70 9.39 20.75
C SER A 838 -24.80 10.71 21.54
N THR A 839 -23.76 11.04 22.29
CA THR A 839 -23.60 12.34 22.96
C THR A 839 -23.07 13.44 22.03
N GLY A 840 -22.82 13.14 20.75
CA GLY A 840 -22.34 14.10 19.75
C GLY A 840 -20.81 14.23 19.69
N GLU A 841 -20.37 15.29 19.01
CA GLU A 841 -18.99 15.48 18.54
C GLU A 841 -18.45 14.23 17.81
N SER A 842 -17.43 13.60 18.38
CA SER A 842 -16.75 12.40 17.87
C SER A 842 -17.24 11.11 18.55
N THR A 843 -18.37 11.17 19.26
CA THR A 843 -18.99 9.98 19.90
C THR A 843 -19.78 9.21 18.85
N ASN A 844 -19.48 7.92 18.71
CA ASN A 844 -20.18 7.06 17.78
C ASN A 844 -21.57 6.61 18.32
N CYS A 845 -22.30 5.80 17.55
CA CYS A 845 -23.61 5.31 17.99
C CYS A 845 -23.45 4.12 18.96
N ILE A 846 -23.57 4.40 20.25
CA ILE A 846 -23.39 3.46 21.37
C ILE A 846 -24.69 2.66 21.59
N PRO A 847 -24.64 1.32 21.71
CA PRO A 847 -25.82 0.50 22.02
C PRO A 847 -26.37 0.79 23.42
N CYS A 848 -27.69 0.80 23.56
CA CYS A 848 -28.38 0.88 24.84
C CYS A 848 -28.43 -0.49 25.54
N GLY A 849 -28.56 -0.48 26.87
CA GLY A 849 -28.70 -1.68 27.70
C GLY A 849 -30.09 -1.76 28.33
N CYS A 850 -31.13 -1.89 27.51
CA CYS A 850 -32.52 -1.86 27.97
C CYS A 850 -33.07 -3.25 28.36
N ASP A 851 -34.02 -3.30 29.30
CA ASP A 851 -34.73 -4.54 29.64
C ASP A 851 -35.71 -4.95 28.53
N GLN A 852 -36.03 -6.24 28.47
CA GLN A 852 -36.98 -6.80 27.50
C GLN A 852 -38.34 -6.06 27.54
N GLY A 853 -38.89 -5.73 26.37
CA GLY A 853 -40.08 -4.88 26.24
C GLY A 853 -39.83 -3.37 26.34
N SER A 854 -38.57 -2.94 26.47
CA SER A 854 -38.17 -1.53 26.46
C SER A 854 -36.99 -1.27 25.50
N ALA A 855 -36.89 -0.04 25.01
CA ALA A 855 -35.79 0.43 24.16
C ALA A 855 -35.54 1.94 24.38
N CYS A 856 -34.35 2.42 24.06
CA CYS A 856 -34.09 3.86 23.99
C CYS A 856 -34.62 4.40 22.64
N LEU A 857 -35.73 5.16 22.70
CA LEU A 857 -36.44 5.66 21.52
C LEU A 857 -35.88 7.01 21.00
N SER A 858 -34.94 7.62 21.71
CA SER A 858 -34.33 8.90 21.33
C SER A 858 -32.83 8.76 21.14
N SER A 859 -32.34 9.04 19.92
CA SER A 859 -30.92 8.87 19.58
C SER A 859 -29.96 9.74 20.40
N ASN A 860 -30.46 10.75 21.13
CA ASN A 860 -29.65 11.61 22.00
C ASN A 860 -29.57 11.17 23.47
N SER A 861 -30.15 10.01 23.84
CA SER A 861 -30.23 9.57 25.24
C SER A 861 -30.27 8.05 25.38
N SER A 862 -29.51 7.52 26.33
CA SER A 862 -29.54 6.11 26.73
C SER A 862 -30.76 5.72 27.57
N LEU A 863 -31.69 6.64 27.82
CA LEU A 863 -32.86 6.41 28.66
C LEU A 863 -33.83 5.43 28.00
N CYS A 864 -33.97 4.25 28.58
CA CYS A 864 -34.91 3.22 28.14
C CYS A 864 -36.36 3.62 28.45
N SER A 865 -37.24 3.45 27.47
CA SER A 865 -38.69 3.62 27.62
C SER A 865 -39.41 2.34 27.15
N ALA A 866 -40.55 2.04 27.75
CA ALA A 866 -41.38 0.91 27.33
C ALA A 866 -41.78 1.06 25.85
N CYS A 867 -41.83 -0.06 25.11
CA CYS A 867 -42.19 -0.03 23.70
C CYS A 867 -43.62 0.51 23.47
N PRO A 868 -43.87 1.24 22.36
CA PRO A 868 -45.22 1.67 21.98
C PRO A 868 -46.23 0.51 21.94
N ILE A 869 -47.49 0.80 22.26
CA ILE A 869 -48.57 -0.19 22.32
C ILE A 869 -48.67 -0.94 20.99
N GLY A 870 -48.58 -2.28 21.04
CA GLY A 870 -48.56 -3.13 19.85
C GLY A 870 -47.16 -3.40 19.27
N SER A 871 -46.09 -3.04 19.97
CA SER A 871 -44.71 -3.37 19.60
C SER A 871 -43.91 -3.96 20.77
N PHE A 872 -42.85 -4.70 20.45
CA PHE A 872 -42.01 -5.42 21.41
C PHE A 872 -40.54 -5.30 21.05
N SER A 873 -39.65 -5.41 22.05
CA SER A 873 -38.21 -5.50 21.88
C SER A 873 -37.68 -6.66 22.74
N ALA A 874 -36.66 -7.37 22.23
CA ALA A 874 -35.93 -8.37 22.99
C ALA A 874 -35.05 -7.77 24.12
N GLY A 875 -34.87 -6.45 24.17
CA GLY A 875 -33.99 -5.74 25.11
C GLY A 875 -32.65 -5.36 24.47
N GLY A 876 -31.70 -4.90 25.28
CA GLY A 876 -30.40 -4.40 24.84
C GLY A 876 -30.55 -3.26 23.83
N PHE A 877 -29.93 -3.42 22.66
CA PHE A 877 -30.00 -2.50 21.53
C PHE A 877 -31.13 -2.83 20.54
N HIS A 878 -31.95 -3.86 20.79
CA HIS A 878 -33.04 -4.20 19.88
C HIS A 878 -34.13 -3.12 19.93
N ARG A 879 -34.55 -2.65 18.74
CA ARG A 879 -35.66 -1.71 18.58
C ARG A 879 -37.02 -2.34 18.84
N CYS A 880 -38.01 -1.50 19.10
CA CYS A 880 -39.41 -1.90 19.21
C CYS A 880 -39.99 -2.19 17.82
N LEU A 881 -40.32 -3.44 17.52
CA LEU A 881 -40.97 -3.86 16.28
C LEU A 881 -42.39 -4.41 16.56
N PRO A 882 -43.36 -4.23 15.64
CA PRO A 882 -44.66 -4.88 15.75
C PRO A 882 -44.52 -6.41 15.58
N PRO A 883 -45.42 -7.22 16.17
CA PRO A 883 -45.47 -8.65 15.88
C PRO A 883 -45.89 -8.89 14.42
N LEU A 884 -45.42 -9.99 13.84
CA LEU A 884 -45.80 -10.42 12.49
C LEU A 884 -47.16 -11.14 12.53
N ASP A 885 -48.25 -10.40 12.32
CA ASP A 885 -49.63 -10.92 12.34
C ASP A 885 -49.99 -11.83 11.14
N ALA A 886 -49.06 -12.06 10.21
CA ALA A 886 -49.30 -12.83 8.99
C ALA A 886 -49.05 -14.34 9.19
N THR A 887 -50.05 -15.18 8.88
CA THR A 887 -49.89 -16.65 8.88
C THR A 887 -49.26 -17.22 7.62
N SER A 888 -49.18 -16.43 6.54
CA SER A 888 -48.54 -16.82 5.27
C SER A 888 -47.62 -15.70 4.79
N TYR A 889 -46.33 -16.00 4.66
CA TYR A 889 -45.30 -15.05 4.23
C TYR A 889 -44.05 -15.78 3.75
N VAL A 890 -43.22 -15.11 2.95
CA VAL A 890 -41.83 -15.53 2.70
C VAL A 890 -40.94 -14.62 3.53
N HIS A 891 -40.02 -15.17 4.34
CA HIS A 891 -39.02 -14.36 5.03
C HIS A 891 -37.65 -14.50 4.39
N ALA A 892 -36.97 -13.37 4.20
CA ALA A 892 -35.58 -13.29 3.75
C ALA A 892 -34.71 -12.63 4.83
N LEU A 893 -33.54 -13.19 5.07
CA LEU A 893 -32.48 -12.60 5.90
C LEU A 893 -31.40 -12.07 4.96
N LEU A 894 -31.18 -10.75 4.99
CA LEU A 894 -30.35 -10.03 4.03
C LEU A 894 -29.27 -9.24 4.77
N ASP A 895 -28.02 -9.41 4.36
CA ASP A 895 -26.89 -8.58 4.79
C ASP A 895 -26.70 -7.43 3.79
N LEU A 896 -26.56 -6.20 4.30
CA LEU A 896 -26.46 -4.96 3.52
C LEU A 896 -25.04 -4.34 3.61
N ASP A 897 -24.25 -4.38 2.54
CA ASP A 897 -22.90 -3.78 2.52
C ASP A 897 -23.00 -2.24 2.43
N GLY A 898 -22.24 -1.55 3.27
CA GLY A 898 -22.23 -0.09 3.39
C GLY A 898 -23.07 0.46 4.53
N TYR A 899 -23.85 -0.38 5.23
CA TYR A 899 -24.58 0.01 6.44
C TYR A 899 -24.24 -0.91 7.61
N ALA A 900 -24.06 -0.34 8.80
CA ALA A 900 -24.01 -1.08 10.07
C ALA A 900 -25.24 -0.73 10.92
N VAL A 901 -25.73 -1.68 11.73
CA VAL A 901 -27.05 -1.61 12.40
C VAL A 901 -27.25 -0.35 13.25
N ALA A 902 -26.20 0.15 13.91
CA ALA A 902 -26.22 1.36 14.73
C ALA A 902 -26.56 2.66 13.97
N TYR A 903 -26.40 2.66 12.64
CA TYR A 903 -26.69 3.80 11.74
C TYR A 903 -27.94 3.58 10.90
N PHE A 904 -28.53 2.37 10.93
CA PHE A 904 -29.68 1.98 10.12
C PHE A 904 -31.00 2.48 10.75
N ASN A 905 -31.14 3.81 10.79
CA ASN A 905 -32.26 4.50 11.43
C ASN A 905 -33.61 4.27 10.72
N GLN A 906 -34.69 4.69 11.39
CA GLN A 906 -36.06 4.45 10.94
C GLN A 906 -36.35 4.87 9.48
N THR A 907 -35.74 5.95 8.98
CA THR A 907 -35.94 6.38 7.58
C THR A 907 -35.30 5.42 6.57
N LEU A 908 -34.15 4.81 6.90
CA LEU A 908 -33.53 3.76 6.08
C LEU A 908 -34.32 2.45 6.14
N VAL A 909 -34.93 2.15 7.30
CA VAL A 909 -35.84 1.00 7.48
C VAL A 909 -37.10 1.17 6.63
N GLU A 910 -37.75 2.33 6.68
CA GLU A 910 -38.92 2.66 5.87
C GLU A 910 -38.61 2.63 4.36
N ALA A 911 -37.46 3.17 3.96
CA ALA A 911 -36.97 3.10 2.58
C ALA A 911 -36.74 1.64 2.12
N ALA A 912 -36.12 0.80 2.96
CA ALA A 912 -35.87 -0.60 2.64
C ALA A 912 -37.18 -1.41 2.51
N VAL A 913 -38.14 -1.18 3.40
CA VAL A 913 -39.49 -1.79 3.33
C VAL A 913 -40.23 -1.33 2.08
N ALA A 914 -40.23 -0.03 1.77
CA ALA A 914 -40.90 0.53 0.60
C ALA A 914 -40.31 0.00 -0.72
N ALA A 915 -38.97 -0.07 -0.82
CA ALA A 915 -38.28 -0.66 -1.96
C ALA A 915 -38.62 -2.16 -2.12
N ALA A 916 -38.53 -2.94 -1.03
CA ALA A 916 -38.82 -4.37 -1.05
C ALA A 916 -40.28 -4.66 -1.40
N ALA A 917 -41.23 -3.87 -0.88
CA ALA A 917 -42.66 -4.01 -1.20
C ALA A 917 -42.97 -3.64 -2.66
N THR A 918 -42.36 -2.56 -3.17
CA THR A 918 -42.50 -2.13 -4.57
C THR A 918 -41.90 -3.17 -5.53
N PHE A 919 -40.74 -3.74 -5.19
CA PHE A 919 -40.03 -4.72 -6.00
C PHE A 919 -40.72 -6.09 -6.01
N ALA A 920 -41.21 -6.57 -4.86
CA ALA A 920 -41.87 -7.86 -4.73
C ALA A 920 -43.38 -7.83 -5.07
N GLY A 921 -43.98 -6.64 -5.18
CA GLY A 921 -45.42 -6.45 -5.46
C GLY A 921 -46.35 -6.86 -4.31
N VAL A 922 -45.83 -6.98 -3.08
CA VAL A 922 -46.57 -7.43 -1.89
C VAL A 922 -46.21 -6.59 -0.66
N PRO A 923 -47.04 -6.55 0.40
CA PRO A 923 -46.68 -5.87 1.64
C PRO A 923 -45.45 -6.52 2.29
N VAL A 924 -44.55 -5.71 2.83
CA VAL A 924 -43.35 -6.16 3.55
C VAL A 924 -43.35 -5.61 4.98
N GLN A 925 -42.91 -6.42 5.93
CA GLN A 925 -42.68 -6.02 7.32
C GLN A 925 -41.25 -6.39 7.75
N VAL A 926 -40.66 -5.62 8.66
CA VAL A 926 -39.38 -5.97 9.29
C VAL A 926 -39.65 -6.79 10.54
N VAL A 927 -39.06 -7.98 10.61
CA VAL A 927 -39.17 -8.90 11.74
C VAL A 927 -38.01 -8.72 12.71
N GLU A 928 -36.82 -8.43 12.19
CA GLU A 928 -35.57 -8.41 12.95
C GLU A 928 -34.54 -7.49 12.27
N LEU A 929 -33.71 -6.83 13.09
CA LEU A 929 -32.57 -6.02 12.67
C LEU A 929 -31.40 -6.30 13.64
N THR A 930 -30.28 -6.73 13.08
CA THR A 930 -29.10 -7.25 13.80
C THR A 930 -27.81 -6.85 13.09
N SER A 931 -26.66 -7.12 13.72
CA SER A 931 -25.35 -7.12 13.07
C SER A 931 -25.00 -8.53 12.58
N SER A 932 -24.57 -8.69 11.34
CA SER A 932 -24.07 -9.96 10.82
C SER A 932 -22.67 -10.26 11.37
N SER A 933 -22.51 -11.43 12.00
CA SER A 933 -21.21 -12.01 12.35
C SER A 933 -20.68 -12.99 11.29
N THR A 934 -21.41 -13.16 10.18
CA THR A 934 -21.09 -14.11 9.09
C THR A 934 -20.96 -13.43 7.72
N SER A 935 -21.04 -12.09 7.65
CA SER A 935 -20.84 -11.32 6.42
C SER A 935 -19.39 -11.39 5.96
N SER A 936 -19.16 -11.52 4.65
CA SER A 936 -17.81 -11.58 4.05
C SER A 936 -17.09 -10.23 3.93
N TRP A 937 -17.56 -9.19 4.64
CA TRP A 937 -17.15 -7.79 4.46
C TRP A 937 -16.56 -7.19 5.74
N GLU A 938 -15.50 -6.41 5.58
CA GLU A 938 -14.58 -5.93 6.64
C GLU A 938 -15.24 -5.06 7.74
N ALA A 939 -16.48 -4.60 7.57
CA ALA A 939 -17.13 -3.62 8.45
C ALA A 939 -18.27 -4.19 9.34
N GLY A 940 -18.66 -5.46 9.15
CA GLY A 940 -19.83 -6.06 9.82
C GLY A 940 -21.16 -5.53 9.28
N ALA A 941 -21.87 -6.35 8.49
CA ALA A 941 -23.08 -5.90 7.80
C ALA A 941 -24.25 -5.61 8.75
N CYS A 942 -25.08 -4.62 8.41
CA CYS A 942 -26.45 -4.55 8.89
C CYS A 942 -27.23 -5.72 8.30
N GLN A 943 -27.76 -6.58 9.17
CA GLN A 943 -28.58 -7.72 8.81
C GLN A 943 -30.05 -7.40 9.07
N ILE A 944 -30.90 -7.57 8.06
CA ILE A 944 -32.34 -7.28 8.12
C ILE A 944 -33.15 -8.52 7.75
N ARG A 945 -34.13 -8.88 8.58
CA ARG A 945 -35.12 -9.92 8.28
C ARG A 945 -36.41 -9.29 7.79
N LEU A 946 -36.69 -9.45 6.50
CA LEU A 946 -37.90 -8.97 5.85
C LEU A 946 -38.91 -10.11 5.68
N ALA A 947 -40.15 -9.91 6.15
CA ALA A 947 -41.28 -10.80 5.85
C ALA A 947 -42.15 -10.19 4.74
N PHE A 948 -42.14 -10.84 3.59
CA PHE A 948 -42.99 -10.55 2.44
C PHE A 948 -44.34 -11.27 2.63
N VAL A 949 -45.39 -10.52 2.94
CA VAL A 949 -46.71 -11.05 3.32
C VAL A 949 -47.44 -11.60 2.09
N THR A 950 -47.97 -12.83 2.19
CA THR A 950 -48.62 -13.53 1.08
C THR A 950 -49.99 -14.09 1.45
N THR A 951 -50.66 -14.66 0.47
CA THR A 951 -51.77 -15.60 0.70
C THR A 951 -51.25 -17.03 0.60
N ASN A 952 -51.93 -17.97 1.26
CA ASN A 952 -51.74 -19.41 1.15
C ASN A 952 -51.56 -19.91 -0.31
N ALA A 953 -52.24 -19.29 -1.27
CA ALA A 953 -52.19 -19.61 -2.69
C ALA A 953 -50.98 -19.01 -3.44
N THR A 954 -50.36 -17.94 -2.92
CA THR A 954 -49.27 -17.19 -3.59
C THR A 954 -47.89 -17.39 -2.95
N THR A 955 -47.78 -17.93 -1.73
CA THR A 955 -46.50 -18.08 -1.01
C THR A 955 -45.42 -18.81 -1.83
N VAL A 956 -45.76 -19.94 -2.48
CA VAL A 956 -44.78 -20.75 -3.23
C VAL A 956 -44.28 -20.02 -4.47
N ALA A 957 -45.16 -19.36 -5.21
CA ALA A 957 -44.80 -18.59 -6.40
C ALA A 957 -43.93 -17.37 -6.04
N LEU A 958 -44.20 -16.71 -4.91
CA LEU A 958 -43.36 -15.62 -4.43
C LEU A 958 -41.98 -16.12 -3.98
N TYR A 959 -41.90 -17.24 -3.26
CA TYR A 959 -40.62 -17.83 -2.83
C TYR A 959 -39.69 -18.10 -4.04
N GLN A 960 -40.23 -18.72 -5.10
CA GLN A 960 -39.50 -18.97 -6.33
C GLN A 960 -38.98 -17.67 -6.96
N ASN A 961 -39.84 -16.66 -7.11
CA ASN A 961 -39.46 -15.36 -7.68
C ASN A 961 -38.39 -14.63 -6.85
N LEU A 962 -38.52 -14.63 -5.52
CA LEU A 962 -37.57 -13.96 -4.61
C LEU A 962 -36.20 -14.66 -4.54
N THR A 963 -36.14 -15.97 -4.78
CA THR A 963 -34.89 -16.77 -4.72
C THR A 963 -33.81 -16.22 -5.66
N GLU A 964 -34.16 -15.87 -6.89
CA GLU A 964 -33.23 -15.27 -7.86
C GLU A 964 -33.23 -13.73 -7.78
N SER A 965 -34.39 -13.12 -7.50
CA SER A 965 -34.54 -11.67 -7.60
C SER A 965 -33.90 -10.89 -6.45
N LEU A 966 -33.84 -11.42 -5.21
CA LEU A 966 -33.31 -10.69 -4.04
C LEU A 966 -31.77 -10.55 -4.02
N VAL A 967 -31.05 -11.32 -4.84
CA VAL A 967 -29.59 -11.19 -5.05
C VAL A 967 -29.26 -10.53 -6.40
N SER A 968 -30.27 -9.99 -7.09
CA SER A 968 -30.06 -9.27 -8.35
C SER A 968 -29.51 -7.86 -8.14
N THR A 969 -28.77 -7.37 -9.13
CA THR A 969 -28.36 -5.96 -9.21
C THR A 969 -29.57 -5.02 -9.30
N ALA A 970 -30.70 -5.49 -9.85
CA ALA A 970 -31.95 -4.75 -9.91
C ALA A 970 -32.56 -4.52 -8.51
N PHE A 971 -32.50 -5.49 -7.60
CA PHE A 971 -32.94 -5.31 -6.21
C PHE A 971 -32.04 -4.35 -5.45
N THR A 972 -30.72 -4.44 -5.64
CA THR A 972 -29.74 -3.51 -5.06
C THR A 972 -30.00 -2.07 -5.54
N ALA A 973 -30.26 -1.88 -6.84
CA ALA A 973 -30.63 -0.59 -7.42
C ALA A 973 -32.02 -0.08 -6.94
N ALA A 974 -32.97 -0.98 -6.69
CA ALA A 974 -34.27 -0.62 -6.11
C ALA A 974 -34.10 -0.07 -4.68
N LEU A 975 -33.25 -0.68 -3.85
CA LEU A 975 -32.93 -0.18 -2.51
C LEU A 975 -32.19 1.17 -2.56
N GLN A 976 -31.17 1.29 -3.40
CA GLN A 976 -30.41 2.55 -3.59
C GLN A 976 -31.33 3.71 -3.99
N SER A 977 -32.20 3.51 -4.98
CA SER A 977 -33.11 4.54 -5.51
C SER A 977 -34.20 5.00 -4.53
N HIS A 978 -34.52 4.21 -3.50
CA HIS A 978 -35.45 4.59 -2.43
C HIS A 978 -34.76 5.27 -1.24
N GLY A 979 -33.43 5.39 -1.23
CA GLY A 979 -32.69 6.16 -0.22
C GLY A 979 -31.48 5.46 0.40
N LEU A 980 -31.26 4.17 0.14
CA LEU A 980 -30.09 3.44 0.64
C LEU A 980 -28.84 3.73 -0.22
N GLY A 981 -28.50 5.01 -0.40
CA GLY A 981 -27.46 5.46 -1.33
C GLY A 981 -26.03 5.02 -1.02
N GLN A 982 -25.76 4.52 0.20
CA GLN A 982 -24.46 3.93 0.57
C GLN A 982 -24.42 2.40 0.39
N LEU A 983 -25.53 1.77 0.00
CA LEU A 983 -25.61 0.33 -0.23
C LEU A 983 -24.76 -0.07 -1.44
N LYS A 984 -23.75 -0.91 -1.23
CA LYS A 984 -22.89 -1.41 -2.31
C LYS A 984 -23.39 -2.74 -2.89
N ALA A 985 -23.83 -3.65 -2.02
CA ALA A 985 -24.27 -5.00 -2.35
C ALA A 985 -25.28 -5.53 -1.32
N VAL A 986 -26.03 -6.56 -1.71
CA VAL A 986 -26.91 -7.34 -0.82
C VAL A 986 -26.51 -8.81 -0.90
N GLN A 987 -26.34 -9.46 0.25
CA GLN A 987 -26.11 -10.91 0.34
C GLN A 987 -27.30 -11.55 1.08
N MET A 988 -27.98 -12.49 0.42
CA MET A 988 -29.06 -13.26 1.04
C MET A 988 -28.49 -14.43 1.84
N GLN A 989 -28.68 -14.42 3.16
CA GLN A 989 -28.19 -15.45 4.08
C GLN A 989 -29.22 -16.57 4.30
N GLN A 990 -30.51 -16.24 4.26
CA GLN A 990 -31.60 -17.20 4.46
C GLN A 990 -32.83 -16.78 3.65
N LEU A 991 -33.54 -17.74 3.07
CA LEU A 991 -34.87 -17.56 2.51
C LEU A 991 -35.75 -18.74 2.93
N ALA A 992 -36.93 -18.49 3.48
CA ALA A 992 -37.87 -19.54 3.87
C ALA A 992 -39.33 -19.11 3.65
N ALA A 993 -40.17 -20.05 3.25
CA ALA A 993 -41.61 -19.83 3.09
C ALA A 993 -42.38 -20.38 4.32
N VAL A 994 -43.29 -19.58 4.86
CA VAL A 994 -44.23 -19.94 5.91
C VAL A 994 -45.65 -19.88 5.35
N LYS A 995 -46.45 -20.90 5.63
CA LYS A 995 -47.81 -21.05 5.13
C LYS A 995 -48.69 -21.65 6.22
N ASP A 996 -49.81 -20.99 6.49
CA ASP A 996 -50.74 -21.30 7.59
C ASP A 996 -50.08 -21.41 8.98
N GLY A 997 -48.89 -20.82 9.16
CA GLY A 997 -48.06 -20.90 10.37
C GLY A 997 -46.93 -21.95 10.34
N GLU A 998 -46.91 -22.85 9.34
CA GLU A 998 -45.87 -23.89 9.20
C GLU A 998 -44.81 -23.51 8.15
N THR A 999 -43.54 -23.84 8.40
CA THR A 999 -42.44 -23.68 7.44
C THR A 999 -42.51 -24.75 6.36
N LEU A 1000 -42.46 -24.36 5.08
CA LEU A 1000 -42.52 -25.29 3.95
C LEU A 1000 -41.17 -25.94 3.67
N ASP A 1001 -41.15 -27.27 3.60
CA ASP A 1001 -40.02 -28.05 3.10
C ASP A 1001 -39.71 -27.76 1.63
N TYR A 1002 -38.43 -27.88 1.25
CA TYR A 1002 -37.94 -27.64 -0.10
C TYR A 1002 -38.70 -28.43 -1.19
N SER A 1003 -39.17 -29.64 -0.87
CA SER A 1003 -39.97 -30.48 -1.77
C SER A 1003 -41.36 -29.92 -2.11
N ALA A 1004 -41.90 -28.99 -1.31
CA ALA A 1004 -43.14 -28.27 -1.58
C ALA A 1004 -42.93 -26.97 -2.38
N LEU A 1005 -41.67 -26.59 -2.64
CA LEU A 1005 -41.28 -25.30 -3.23
C LEU A 1005 -40.84 -25.40 -4.71
N VAL A 1006 -40.88 -26.60 -5.31
CA VAL A 1006 -40.47 -26.87 -6.70
C VAL A 1006 -41.69 -27.27 -7.55
N PRO A 1007 -41.87 -26.75 -8.78
CA PRO A 1007 -43.06 -27.05 -9.59
C PRO A 1007 -43.08 -28.49 -10.11
N ALA A 1008 -44.26 -29.12 -10.09
CA ALA A 1008 -44.46 -30.55 -10.36
C ALA A 1008 -44.24 -31.02 -11.83
N ALA A 1009 -43.64 -30.20 -12.68
CA ALA A 1009 -43.53 -30.43 -14.13
C ALA A 1009 -42.53 -31.54 -14.53
N ILE A 1010 -41.68 -32.00 -13.61
CA ILE A 1010 -40.59 -32.96 -13.89
C ILE A 1010 -40.87 -34.37 -13.31
N ILE A 1011 -41.89 -34.54 -12.46
CA ILE A 1011 -42.18 -35.85 -11.80
C ILE A 1011 -43.22 -36.66 -12.60
N GLY A 1012 -42.89 -36.91 -13.86
CA GLY A 1012 -43.55 -37.94 -14.67
C GLY A 1012 -43.05 -39.34 -14.33
N THR A 1013 -43.96 -40.26 -14.00
CA THR A 1013 -43.73 -41.73 -13.94
C THR A 1013 -42.52 -42.24 -13.12
N ASN A 1014 -42.66 -42.35 -11.78
CA ASN A 1014 -42.21 -43.56 -11.05
C ASN A 1014 -42.78 -43.72 -9.62
N ARG A 1015 -44.10 -43.52 -9.44
CA ARG A 1015 -44.74 -43.53 -8.10
C ARG A 1015 -45.18 -44.93 -7.62
N THR A 1016 -44.27 -45.90 -7.64
CA THR A 1016 -44.50 -47.28 -7.13
C THR A 1016 -43.37 -47.84 -6.26
N ASN A 1017 -42.09 -47.61 -6.59
CA ASN A 1017 -40.98 -48.31 -5.92
C ASN A 1017 -40.49 -47.69 -4.59
N SER A 1018 -40.80 -46.41 -4.31
CA SER A 1018 -40.20 -45.69 -3.17
C SER A 1018 -40.61 -46.24 -1.79
N LEU A 1019 -41.79 -46.87 -1.67
CA LEU A 1019 -42.26 -47.49 -0.42
C LEU A 1019 -41.42 -48.68 0.04
N VAL A 1020 -40.65 -49.32 -0.86
CA VAL A 1020 -39.77 -50.44 -0.50
C VAL A 1020 -38.44 -49.95 0.08
N LEU A 1021 -37.84 -48.90 -0.50
CA LEU A 1021 -36.54 -48.39 -0.03
C LEU A 1021 -36.63 -47.77 1.38
N VAL A 1022 -37.68 -47.03 1.70
CA VAL A 1022 -37.86 -46.43 3.03
C VAL A 1022 -38.00 -47.51 4.12
N GLY A 1023 -38.65 -48.64 3.81
CA GLY A 1023 -38.72 -49.80 4.70
C GLY A 1023 -37.36 -50.47 4.94
N ILE A 1024 -36.51 -50.57 3.91
CA ILE A 1024 -35.15 -51.12 4.03
C ILE A 1024 -34.25 -50.18 4.85
N VAL A 1025 -34.26 -48.87 4.57
CA VAL A 1025 -33.42 -47.89 5.28
C VAL A 1025 -33.80 -47.80 6.76
N THR A 1026 -35.11 -47.76 7.08
CA THR A 1026 -35.56 -47.74 8.48
C THR A 1026 -35.21 -49.04 9.23
N ALA A 1027 -35.30 -50.21 8.57
CA ALA A 1027 -34.85 -51.48 9.16
C ALA A 1027 -33.32 -51.51 9.41
N VAL A 1028 -32.52 -51.04 8.45
CA VAL A 1028 -31.04 -50.98 8.60
C VAL A 1028 -30.63 -50.02 9.73
N VAL A 1029 -31.25 -48.84 9.81
CA VAL A 1029 -31.00 -47.89 10.91
C VAL A 1029 -31.40 -48.50 12.26
N ALA A 1030 -32.54 -49.19 12.35
CA ALA A 1030 -32.95 -49.87 13.59
C ALA A 1030 -31.94 -50.95 14.02
N VAL A 1031 -31.44 -51.77 13.09
CA VAL A 1031 -30.42 -52.80 13.37
C VAL A 1031 -29.10 -52.15 13.83
N LEU A 1032 -28.66 -51.07 13.19
CA LEU A 1032 -27.45 -50.34 13.59
C LEU A 1032 -27.57 -49.67 14.97
N VAL A 1033 -28.74 -49.11 15.30
CA VAL A 1033 -29.00 -48.55 16.64
C VAL A 1033 -28.99 -49.64 17.71
N VAL A 1034 -29.61 -50.80 17.46
CA VAL A 1034 -29.57 -51.95 18.39
C VAL A 1034 -28.15 -52.48 18.56
N ALA A 1035 -27.37 -52.59 17.49
CA ALA A 1035 -25.96 -52.99 17.54
C ALA A 1035 -25.10 -51.99 18.34
N ALA A 1036 -25.29 -50.69 18.15
CA ALA A 1036 -24.60 -49.65 18.90
C ALA A 1036 -24.96 -49.67 20.40
N PHE A 1037 -26.22 -49.96 20.75
CA PHE A 1037 -26.66 -50.11 22.15
C PHE A 1037 -26.05 -51.35 22.81
N ALA A 1038 -25.99 -52.49 22.10
CA ALA A 1038 -25.32 -53.69 22.58
C ALA A 1038 -23.81 -53.45 22.81
N PHE A 1039 -23.13 -52.75 21.89
CA PHE A 1039 -21.70 -52.43 21.99
C PHE A 1039 -21.40 -51.45 23.14
N ARG A 1040 -22.32 -50.53 23.46
CA ARG A 1040 -22.25 -49.65 24.65
C ARG A 1040 -22.39 -50.44 25.96
N LEU A 1041 -23.27 -51.44 26.02
CA LEU A 1041 -23.46 -52.29 27.21
C LEU A 1041 -22.28 -53.23 27.46
N ALA A 1042 -21.63 -53.74 26.41
CA ALA A 1042 -20.45 -54.61 26.54
C ALA A 1042 -19.22 -53.90 27.15
N LYS A 1043 -19.12 -52.57 27.03
CA LYS A 1043 -17.90 -51.82 27.37
C LYS A 1043 -17.86 -51.26 28.81
N PHE A 1044 -18.81 -51.63 29.68
CA PHE A 1044 -18.88 -51.15 31.07
C PHE A 1044 -18.40 -52.16 32.12
N ASN A 1045 -17.92 -53.34 31.71
CA ASN A 1045 -17.55 -54.42 32.64
C ASN A 1045 -16.22 -55.10 32.31
N GLN A 1046 -15.11 -54.36 32.42
CA GLN A 1046 -13.82 -54.91 32.87
C GLN A 1046 -12.82 -53.78 33.20
N THR A 1047 -12.40 -53.75 34.46
CA THR A 1047 -11.20 -53.06 34.94
C THR A 1047 -10.45 -54.05 35.81
N HIS A 1048 -9.17 -54.33 35.49
CA HIS A 1048 -8.06 -54.68 36.40
C HIS A 1048 -6.90 -55.29 35.58
N GLU A 1049 -5.65 -55.06 36.04
CA GLU A 1049 -4.41 -55.80 35.71
C GLU A 1049 -3.91 -55.73 34.23
N ALA A 1050 -2.62 -55.87 33.90
CA ALA A 1050 -1.35 -55.70 34.63
C ALA A 1050 -0.18 -55.50 33.61
N ASP A 1051 1.08 -55.44 34.09
CA ASP A 1051 2.32 -55.04 33.40
C ASP A 1051 2.87 -55.95 32.26
N ASP A 1052 3.99 -55.46 31.69
CA ASP A 1052 5.16 -56.16 31.07
C ASP A 1052 5.34 -56.34 29.54
N GLY A 1053 6.28 -55.53 28.99
CA GLY A 1053 7.32 -55.94 28.01
C GLY A 1053 7.00 -55.99 26.50
N LEU A 1054 7.98 -56.04 25.57
CA LEU A 1054 9.42 -55.67 25.58
C LEU A 1054 9.99 -55.76 24.13
N VAL A 1055 11.02 -54.98 23.76
CA VAL A 1055 11.77 -54.98 22.44
C VAL A 1055 10.93 -54.43 21.26
N GLY A 1056 11.38 -53.73 20.20
CA GLY A 1056 12.68 -53.48 19.51
C GLY A 1056 12.57 -54.01 18.05
N THR A 1057 13.04 -53.41 16.95
CA THR A 1057 14.23 -52.54 16.69
C THR A 1057 14.13 -51.79 15.32
N THR A 1058 14.97 -50.75 15.11
CA THR A 1058 15.55 -50.18 13.85
C THR A 1058 15.01 -50.60 12.45
N HIS A 1059 14.77 -49.68 11.50
CA HIS A 1059 15.83 -49.06 10.66
C HIS A 1059 15.39 -47.87 9.73
N ARG A 1060 16.37 -47.14 9.21
CA ARG A 1060 16.42 -46.26 8.00
C ARG A 1060 17.31 -46.97 6.95
N PRO A 1061 17.29 -46.73 5.61
CA PRO A 1061 17.53 -45.43 4.94
C PRO A 1061 16.79 -45.34 3.54
N PRO A 1062 17.28 -44.66 2.46
CA PRO A 1062 18.16 -43.50 2.28
C PRO A 1062 17.50 -42.32 1.48
N LYS A 1063 18.28 -41.27 1.16
CA LYS A 1063 18.03 -40.30 0.07
C LYS A 1063 19.00 -40.58 -1.09
N GLU A 1064 18.65 -40.18 -2.32
CA GLU A 1064 19.60 -40.07 -3.44
C GLU A 1064 19.92 -38.62 -3.84
N VAL A 1065 21.02 -38.43 -4.58
CA VAL A 1065 21.53 -37.14 -5.09
C VAL A 1065 22.21 -37.34 -6.45
N PHE A 1066 21.64 -36.80 -7.53
CA PHE A 1066 22.25 -36.62 -8.87
C PHE A 1066 21.52 -35.45 -9.59
N SER A 1067 22.01 -34.80 -10.65
CA SER A 1067 23.38 -34.41 -11.06
C SER A 1067 23.27 -33.49 -12.31
N ARG A 1068 24.34 -32.78 -12.68
CA ARG A 1068 24.37 -32.02 -13.95
C ARG A 1068 24.43 -32.95 -15.16
N GLY A 1069 23.72 -32.58 -16.23
CA GLY A 1069 23.87 -33.11 -17.59
C GLY A 1069 23.41 -32.05 -18.61
N ALA A 1070 24.00 -32.06 -19.81
CA ALA A 1070 23.69 -31.08 -20.86
C ALA A 1070 23.80 -31.71 -22.25
N SER A 1071 22.95 -31.31 -23.21
CA SER A 1071 23.30 -31.26 -24.63
C SER A 1071 22.33 -30.42 -25.46
N ASN A 1072 22.86 -29.84 -26.54
CA ASN A 1072 22.21 -29.02 -27.57
C ASN A 1072 21.19 -29.82 -28.42
N LYS A 1073 20.22 -29.11 -29.05
CA LYS A 1073 20.32 -28.73 -30.50
C LYS A 1073 19.11 -27.93 -31.04
N ASP A 1074 19.44 -26.99 -31.95
CA ASP A 1074 18.80 -26.64 -33.25
C ASP A 1074 17.27 -26.40 -33.34
N ALA A 1075 16.73 -25.40 -34.08
CA ALA A 1075 17.34 -24.31 -34.88
C ALA A 1075 16.31 -23.23 -35.34
N GLN A 1076 16.81 -22.05 -35.77
CA GLN A 1076 16.21 -21.06 -36.71
C GLN A 1076 14.88 -20.34 -36.33
N ALA A 1077 14.54 -19.15 -36.87
CA ALA A 1077 15.31 -18.01 -37.40
C ALA A 1077 14.41 -16.75 -37.60
N GLY A 1078 15.00 -15.54 -37.55
CA GLY A 1078 14.34 -14.25 -37.87
C GLY A 1078 13.81 -13.47 -36.64
N GLY A 1079 13.64 -12.14 -36.72
CA GLY A 1079 13.96 -11.26 -37.85
C GLY A 1079 13.52 -9.79 -37.72
N GLY A 1080 14.10 -9.02 -36.80
CA GLY A 1080 14.03 -7.53 -36.77
C GLY A 1080 12.76 -6.91 -36.16
N GLY A 1081 12.91 -5.76 -35.47
CA GLY A 1081 11.78 -4.96 -34.97
C GLY A 1081 12.11 -4.11 -33.73
N ILE A 1082 12.24 -2.79 -33.91
CA ILE A 1082 12.21 -1.79 -32.83
C ILE A 1082 11.00 -0.88 -33.13
N PRO A 1083 10.01 -0.82 -32.22
CA PRO A 1083 9.70 0.43 -31.50
C PRO A 1083 9.68 0.17 -29.97
N GLN A 1084 10.18 1.05 -29.12
CA GLN A 1084 9.71 2.41 -28.79
C GLN A 1084 8.34 2.48 -28.07
N ARG A 1085 8.40 3.23 -26.95
CA ARG A 1085 7.35 3.67 -26.02
C ARG A 1085 6.20 4.44 -26.75
N PRO A 1086 4.98 4.52 -26.18
CA PRO A 1086 4.74 5.34 -24.98
C PRO A 1086 3.81 4.78 -23.89
N TYR A 1087 3.89 5.42 -22.73
CA TYR A 1087 2.87 5.39 -21.67
C TYR A 1087 1.66 6.23 -22.11
N VAL A 1088 0.46 5.77 -21.73
CA VAL A 1088 -0.60 6.57 -21.10
C VAL A 1088 -1.09 5.77 -19.89
#